data_AF-A0A6P1AHB1-F1
#
_entry.id   AF-A0A6P1AHB1-F1
#
_cell.length_a   1.000
_cell.length_b   1.000
_cell.length_c   1.000
_cell.angle_alpha   90.00
_cell.angle_beta   90.00
_cell.angle_gamma   90.00
#
_symmetry.space_group_name_H-M   'P 1'
#
loop_
_entity.id
_entity.type
_entity.pdbx_description
1 polymer ?
#
loop_
_entity_poly.entity_id
_entity_poly.type
_entity_poly.pdbx_seq_one_letter_code
_entity_poly.pdbx_strand_id
1 'polypeptide(L)'
;MTLINRTITKKVANTNLSQVEDKIGIKSKLIFSYLTKNSQHRNKNFGLSSQVSKIGFFFISWLLLFSFFPAPGKSAETGRLGVVRSPENAQQWQGIVSRLQATGFDYCVVELANLDEAEDLTGVGVLLIPNVETMTGEQVQALQSWVNLGGRTIASGPTGSLSQANVRSQLRSLLGAYWGFPLSSPATLDPLRTRQQIWVRKKNLSGTLRGGVVIPAGLNSSTAAVWQSDGTPPAVITTENSTFLGWRWGVDTASTAEIDAAWLEAAVGRYGSFTAASGKSLGACNGGSVAASEPSAINVIDTASLPPRQNRPNSNPTVNNSPPSTPRAALPPRNSQPQPSPPTSRGTPIAARQVVAMREELTSLIGRYESAILAADLTHKKLNLSTTEAVEQSEKSPQVKNPSTNQALEQARSGLQNFVQSIETRNYDRARSEWQQARRSLLDNYPVAAHGAEIRAMWLDRGTIVQAKSEQDLARIFDRMAAAGINTVFFETVNAGYPIYPSQVAPEQNPLTKGWDPLAAAIKLARSRGMELHAWVWIFATANQRHNTIIGQPINYPGPVLAARPDWAIRDNRGNLFHPNSKKAFLDPANSEARSYLLSLLEEIATKYDVDGIQFDYIRYPFQDPNNNQSHGYSQAANTLFKELSGVDPKSLSPRHSLWQKWTEFRIQQVDSFVATASQRLRQKRPDLIISAAVFPIPKQERLNKIQQNWEEWANRGNIDIMVPMTYAENTEKLEEMTEPLYNPALLKSTLLLPGIRLLNLPDVVAIDQMQLLRNSPTGGYALFAAENLNNNLESQFRSSPKQQQPLPHREPFAAAASRYQALQQEWIFLLLNNNLAMSKSVMREWSQEVDKLAVTLDKLAAEPSAENLSAAKVALAAFRGDFSGWMESQAREKPYQVQVWSNRLASLERLLNYGERVVITVNSKQ
;
A
#
# COMPACT_ATOMS: atom_id res chain seq x y z
N MET A 1 -51.01 -25.73 -2.73
CA MET A 1 -51.76 -25.78 -4.00
C MET A 1 -50.73 -25.85 -5.12
N THR A 2 -50.53 -27.01 -5.73
CA THR A 2 -51.20 -27.44 -6.98
C THR A 2 -50.71 -26.57 -8.15
N LEU A 3 -49.67 -27.00 -8.89
CA LEU A 3 -49.77 -27.74 -10.17
C LEU A 3 -50.67 -27.04 -11.22
N ILE A 4 -50.29 -26.84 -12.48
CA ILE A 4 -49.05 -27.14 -13.23
C ILE A 4 -48.98 -26.18 -14.42
N ASN A 5 -47.77 -25.77 -14.83
CA ASN A 5 -47.55 -25.06 -16.09
C ASN A 5 -47.07 -26.08 -17.14
N ARG A 6 -47.68 -26.14 -18.34
CA ARG A 6 -47.30 -27.11 -19.38
C ARG A 6 -46.88 -26.44 -20.70
N THR A 7 -45.57 -26.34 -20.86
CA THR A 7 -44.80 -26.61 -22.09
C THR A 7 -45.23 -25.91 -23.38
N ILE A 8 -44.49 -24.85 -23.74
CA ILE A 8 -44.33 -24.40 -25.14
C ILE A 8 -42.94 -24.82 -25.63
N THR A 9 -42.87 -25.53 -26.76
CA THR A 9 -41.64 -25.60 -27.57
C THR A 9 -41.92 -26.03 -29.00
N LYS A 10 -41.74 -25.13 -29.98
CA LYS A 10 -41.04 -25.44 -31.25
C LYS A 10 -40.78 -24.22 -32.14
N LYS A 11 -39.51 -24.15 -32.56
CA LYS A 11 -38.94 -23.57 -33.79
C LYS A 11 -39.15 -22.08 -34.11
N VAL A 12 -38.07 -21.35 -33.78
CA VAL A 12 -37.49 -20.27 -34.58
C VAL A 12 -37.46 -20.58 -36.08
N ALA A 13 -37.81 -19.59 -36.91
CA ALA A 13 -37.27 -19.40 -38.24
C ALA A 13 -37.26 -17.89 -38.59
N ASN A 14 -36.09 -17.41 -39.02
CA ASN A 14 -35.76 -16.15 -39.71
C ASN A 14 -36.90 -15.16 -40.03
N THR A 15 -36.71 -13.87 -39.70
CA THR A 15 -36.17 -12.85 -40.63
C THR A 15 -35.87 -11.56 -39.84
N ASN A 16 -34.87 -10.79 -40.28
CA ASN A 16 -34.34 -9.64 -39.52
C ASN A 16 -34.76 -8.30 -40.14
N LEU A 17 -35.00 -7.29 -39.28
CA LEU A 17 -34.91 -5.85 -39.56
C LEU A 17 -35.67 -5.23 -40.76
N SER A 18 -36.88 -4.72 -40.50
CA SER A 18 -37.25 -3.37 -40.96
C SER A 18 -38.37 -2.73 -40.11
N GLN A 19 -37.96 -1.83 -39.21
CA GLN A 19 -38.58 -0.54 -38.88
C GLN A 19 -40.11 -0.36 -38.59
N VAL A 20 -40.33 0.50 -37.58
CA VAL A 20 -41.54 1.28 -37.22
C VAL A 20 -42.54 0.64 -36.24
N GLU A 21 -42.48 1.19 -35.03
CA GLU A 21 -43.49 1.12 -33.97
C GLU A 21 -44.72 1.96 -34.35
N ASP A 22 -45.95 1.50 -34.04
CA ASP A 22 -46.77 2.14 -32.98
C ASP A 22 -48.18 1.51 -32.86
N LYS A 23 -48.61 1.18 -31.63
CA LYS A 23 -49.89 1.62 -30.99
C LYS A 23 -50.34 0.76 -29.79
N ILE A 24 -51.17 1.40 -28.96
CA ILE A 24 -52.01 0.88 -27.85
C ILE A 24 -51.25 0.58 -26.52
N GLY A 25 -51.61 1.12 -25.35
CA GLY A 25 -52.60 2.18 -25.08
C GLY A 25 -53.08 2.30 -23.60
N ILE A 26 -52.75 3.43 -22.97
CA ILE A 26 -53.53 4.21 -21.95
C ILE A 26 -53.88 3.59 -20.57
N LYS A 27 -53.31 4.19 -19.49
CA LYS A 27 -53.91 4.75 -18.22
C LYS A 27 -52.83 4.80 -17.10
N SER A 28 -52.64 5.83 -16.25
CA SER A 28 -53.38 7.06 -15.90
C SER A 28 -52.46 8.18 -15.29
N LYS A 29 -52.84 9.47 -15.44
CA LYS A 29 -52.79 10.65 -14.50
C LYS A 29 -51.61 10.81 -13.47
N LEU A 30 -51.02 11.98 -13.15
CA LEU A 30 -51.23 13.44 -13.34
C LEU A 30 -49.83 14.12 -13.52
N ILE A 31 -49.54 15.06 -14.45
CA ILE A 31 -49.96 16.50 -14.59
C ILE A 31 -49.25 17.41 -13.54
N PHE A 32 -48.64 18.57 -13.82
CA PHE A 32 -48.34 19.43 -15.01
C PHE A 32 -47.19 20.41 -14.60
N SER A 33 -46.52 21.21 -15.45
CA SER A 33 -46.45 21.39 -16.92
C SER A 33 -45.10 22.04 -17.32
N TYR A 34 -44.84 22.14 -18.62
CA TYR A 34 -43.77 22.84 -19.33
C TYR A 34 -44.24 24.18 -19.96
N LEU A 35 -43.32 24.86 -20.65
CA LEU A 35 -43.44 26.14 -21.39
C LEU A 35 -44.35 26.12 -22.65
N THR A 36 -44.78 27.31 -23.10
CA THR A 36 -45.27 27.60 -24.47
C THR A 36 -44.50 28.75 -25.14
N LYS A 37 -44.71 28.94 -26.46
CA LYS A 37 -43.77 29.55 -27.42
C LYS A 37 -44.26 30.87 -28.07
N ASN A 38 -43.29 31.68 -28.50
CA ASN A 38 -43.29 32.63 -29.64
C ASN A 38 -44.22 33.87 -29.65
N SER A 39 -43.62 35.07 -29.73
CA SER A 39 -43.72 35.94 -30.92
C SER A 39 -42.60 37.00 -31.06
N GLN A 40 -42.18 37.21 -32.32
CA GLN A 40 -41.61 38.38 -33.02
C GLN A 40 -40.62 39.43 -32.43
N HIS A 41 -39.51 39.57 -33.18
CA HIS A 41 -38.86 40.80 -33.71
C HIS A 41 -37.96 41.78 -32.89
N ARG A 42 -36.71 41.86 -33.40
CA ARG A 42 -35.86 43.05 -33.70
C ARG A 42 -35.12 43.83 -32.59
N ASN A 43 -33.79 43.84 -32.79
CA ASN A 43 -32.83 44.98 -32.77
C ASN A 43 -32.09 45.43 -31.49
N LYS A 44 -30.74 45.48 -31.68
CA LYS A 44 -29.73 46.45 -31.19
C LYS A 44 -29.19 46.37 -29.74
N ASN A 45 -27.89 46.00 -29.68
CA ASN A 45 -26.71 46.71 -29.14
C ASN A 45 -26.70 47.41 -27.76
N PHE A 46 -25.47 47.42 -27.19
CA PHE A 46 -25.02 48.05 -25.93
C PHE A 46 -25.55 47.38 -24.64
N GLY A 47 -24.82 47.41 -23.51
CA GLY A 47 -23.47 47.91 -23.26
C GLY A 47 -23.19 48.05 -21.75
N LEU A 48 -21.93 47.85 -21.34
CA LEU A 48 -21.27 48.15 -20.05
C LEU A 48 -22.09 48.46 -18.77
N SER A 49 -21.65 47.82 -17.66
CA SER A 49 -21.57 48.40 -16.29
C SER A 49 -22.90 48.75 -15.60
N SER A 50 -22.95 49.09 -14.30
CA SER A 50 -22.25 48.55 -13.13
C SER A 50 -23.08 48.91 -11.87
N GLN A 51 -22.69 48.33 -10.71
CA GLN A 51 -22.95 48.86 -9.36
C GLN A 51 -24.38 48.90 -8.75
N VAL A 52 -24.48 48.19 -7.61
CA VAL A 52 -24.83 48.71 -6.26
C VAL A 52 -26.30 49.05 -5.90
N SER A 53 -26.71 48.53 -4.73
CA SER A 53 -27.71 49.10 -3.78
C SER A 53 -29.20 48.99 -4.15
N LYS A 54 -30.15 48.73 -3.23
CA LYS A 54 -30.18 48.30 -1.80
C LYS A 54 -31.64 47.98 -1.43
N ILE A 55 -31.83 47.21 -0.34
CA ILE A 55 -33.03 47.19 0.54
C ILE A 55 -34.35 46.71 -0.14
N GLY A 56 -35.14 45.82 0.46
CA GLY A 56 -35.03 45.08 1.72
C GLY A 56 -36.42 44.75 2.28
N PHE A 57 -36.51 43.78 3.19
CA PHE A 57 -37.69 43.60 4.04
C PHE A 57 -37.27 43.30 5.48
N PHE A 58 -37.91 44.00 6.41
CA PHE A 58 -37.66 43.96 7.86
C PHE A 58 -38.33 42.74 8.51
N PHE A 59 -37.86 42.35 9.71
CA PHE A 59 -38.74 42.27 10.89
C PHE A 59 -37.95 42.17 12.22
N ILE A 60 -38.35 43.01 13.21
CA ILE A 60 -38.19 42.88 14.69
C ILE A 60 -36.74 42.83 15.25
N SER A 61 -36.31 43.48 16.34
CA SER A 61 -36.67 44.67 17.14
C SER A 61 -35.68 44.68 18.34
N TRP A 62 -35.07 45.84 18.63
CA TRP A 62 -34.58 46.42 19.91
C TRP A 62 -34.65 45.62 21.25
N LEU A 63 -33.77 45.75 22.26
CA LEU A 63 -32.70 46.70 22.68
C LEU A 63 -31.43 45.90 23.20
N LEU A 64 -30.15 46.35 23.25
CA LEU A 64 -29.47 47.48 23.95
C LEU A 64 -29.65 47.44 25.49
N LEU A 65 -28.66 47.49 26.41
CA LEU A 65 -27.34 48.16 26.49
C LEU A 65 -26.49 47.62 27.71
N PHE A 66 -25.18 47.99 27.80
CA PHE A 66 -24.22 47.80 28.94
C PHE A 66 -23.81 46.34 29.33
N SER A 67 -22.59 46.03 29.83
CA SER A 67 -21.25 46.63 29.70
C SER A 67 -20.14 45.68 30.24
N PHE A 68 -18.97 45.68 29.58
CA PHE A 68 -17.62 45.32 30.08
C PHE A 68 -17.29 43.91 30.69
N PHE A 69 -16.06 43.47 30.37
CA PHE A 69 -15.27 42.32 30.89
C PHE A 69 -15.63 40.87 30.47
N PRO A 70 -14.62 40.02 30.27
CA PRO A 70 -13.36 40.25 29.54
C PRO A 70 -13.25 39.35 28.30
N ALA A 71 -12.30 39.63 27.41
CA ALA A 71 -11.91 38.67 26.38
C ALA A 71 -11.31 37.41 27.06
N PRO A 72 -11.54 36.19 26.55
CA PRO A 72 -10.86 35.00 27.05
C PRO A 72 -9.35 35.19 26.91
N GLY A 73 -8.64 35.03 28.03
CA GLY A 73 -7.30 35.52 28.21
C GLY A 73 -6.27 34.90 27.26
N LYS A 74 -5.36 35.73 26.76
CA LYS A 74 -4.05 35.26 26.32
C LYS A 74 -3.25 34.80 27.55
N SER A 75 -3.32 33.53 27.88
CA SER A 75 -2.27 32.85 28.64
C SER A 75 -1.58 31.82 27.75
N ALA A 76 -0.83 32.34 26.77
CA ALA A 76 0.45 31.73 26.46
C ALA A 76 1.40 32.27 27.53
N GLU A 77 1.50 31.59 28.67
CA GLU A 77 2.56 31.90 29.62
C GLU A 77 3.91 31.67 28.94
N THR A 78 4.86 32.56 29.22
CA THR A 78 6.17 32.64 28.57
C THR A 78 7.08 31.51 29.05
N GLY A 79 6.85 30.30 28.55
CA GLY A 79 7.71 29.14 28.78
C GLY A 79 9.08 29.30 28.12
N ARG A 80 10.12 28.72 28.74
CA ARG A 80 11.50 28.73 28.21
C ARG A 80 11.70 27.68 27.12
N LEU A 81 12.78 27.82 26.34
CA LEU A 81 13.25 26.79 25.43
C LEU A 81 14.01 25.71 26.22
N GLY A 82 13.54 24.47 26.18
CA GLY A 82 14.28 23.31 26.64
C GLY A 82 15.05 22.68 25.49
N VAL A 83 16.23 22.11 25.75
CA VAL A 83 17.03 21.39 24.74
C VAL A 83 17.46 20.05 25.28
N VAL A 84 17.04 18.96 24.62
CA VAL A 84 17.35 17.59 25.03
C VAL A 84 18.80 17.24 24.74
N ARG A 85 19.52 16.83 25.78
CA ARG A 85 20.83 16.20 25.70
C ARG A 85 20.69 14.70 25.88
N SER A 86 21.43 13.94 25.08
CA SER A 86 21.49 12.48 25.15
C SER A 86 22.91 11.99 24.86
N PRO A 87 23.25 10.73 25.19
CA PRO A 87 24.55 10.15 24.84
C PRO A 87 24.85 10.26 23.33
N GLU A 88 23.85 10.12 22.46
CA GLU A 88 24.00 10.17 21.00
C GLU A 88 24.32 11.57 20.47
N ASN A 89 23.84 12.64 21.12
CA ASN A 89 24.12 14.02 20.70
C ASN A 89 25.26 14.69 21.49
N ALA A 90 25.83 14.02 22.50
CA ALA A 90 26.92 14.54 23.33
C ALA A 90 28.16 14.98 22.53
N GLN A 91 28.56 14.24 21.49
CA GLN A 91 29.69 14.63 20.61
C GLN A 91 29.37 15.83 19.70
N GLN A 92 28.08 16.11 19.49
CA GLN A 92 27.58 17.21 18.65
C GLN A 92 27.23 18.44 19.52
N TRP A 93 27.33 18.31 20.85
CA TRP A 93 26.79 19.27 21.81
C TRP A 93 27.40 20.67 21.71
N GLN A 94 28.70 20.78 21.43
CA GLN A 94 29.35 22.09 21.22
C GLN A 94 28.77 22.82 20.00
N GLY A 95 28.51 22.11 18.89
CA GLY A 95 27.89 22.68 17.69
C GLY A 95 26.42 23.08 17.91
N ILE A 96 25.67 22.27 18.66
CA ILE A 96 24.29 22.56 19.13
C ILE A 96 24.29 23.85 19.98
N VAL A 97 25.13 23.92 21.01
CA VAL A 97 25.24 25.07 21.94
C VAL A 97 25.63 26.35 21.20
N SER A 98 26.61 26.28 20.30
CA SER A 98 27.07 27.45 19.53
C SER A 98 25.93 28.05 18.68
N ARG A 99 25.11 27.22 18.02
CA ARG A 99 23.93 27.69 17.26
C ARG A 99 22.83 28.23 18.16
N LEU A 100 22.58 27.62 19.33
CA LEU A 100 21.61 28.15 20.30
C LEU A 100 22.01 29.56 20.77
N GLN A 101 23.29 29.76 21.12
CA GLN A 101 23.83 31.07 21.47
C GLN A 101 23.67 32.08 20.34
N ALA A 102 23.91 31.66 19.08
CA ALA A 102 23.74 32.51 17.90
C ALA A 102 22.28 32.96 17.65
N THR A 103 21.27 32.18 18.08
CA THR A 103 19.85 32.61 18.00
C THR A 103 19.42 33.58 19.09
N GLY A 104 20.23 33.76 20.15
CA GLY A 104 19.90 34.61 21.29
C GLY A 104 18.79 34.08 22.21
N PHE A 105 18.21 32.90 21.97
CA PHE A 105 17.24 32.31 22.89
C PHE A 105 17.92 31.85 24.19
N ASP A 106 17.36 32.24 25.34
CA ASP A 106 17.76 31.68 26.64
C ASP A 106 17.12 30.28 26.75
N TYR A 107 17.92 29.28 27.14
CA TYR A 107 17.50 27.88 27.14
C TYR A 107 17.96 27.16 28.41
N CYS A 108 17.28 26.07 28.78
CA CYS A 108 17.77 25.11 29.77
C CYS A 108 18.01 23.74 29.12
N VAL A 109 18.91 22.95 29.70
CA VAL A 109 19.26 21.61 29.21
C VAL A 109 18.39 20.57 29.88
N VAL A 110 17.69 19.75 29.09
CA VAL A 110 16.96 18.57 29.56
C VAL A 110 17.86 17.36 29.36
N GLU A 111 18.35 16.75 30.45
CA GLU A 111 19.07 15.48 30.33
C GLU A 111 18.02 14.37 30.10
N LEU A 112 18.09 13.68 28.96
CA LEU A 112 17.08 12.69 28.54
C LEU A 112 16.94 11.52 29.53
N ALA A 113 18.02 11.18 30.24
CA ALA A 113 18.06 10.13 31.25
C ALA A 113 17.23 10.46 32.51
N ASN A 114 16.81 11.72 32.69
CA ASN A 114 16.01 12.21 33.81
C ASN A 114 14.63 12.70 33.33
N LEU A 115 14.12 12.18 32.21
CA LEU A 115 12.80 12.55 31.66
C LEU A 115 11.85 11.36 31.85
N ASP A 116 11.26 11.26 33.02
CA ASP A 116 10.42 10.13 33.44
C ASP A 116 8.94 10.54 33.58
N GLU A 117 8.68 11.82 33.89
CA GLU A 117 7.33 12.38 34.01
C GLU A 117 7.18 13.78 33.36
N ALA A 118 5.95 14.30 33.25
CA ALA A 118 5.70 15.56 32.54
C ALA A 118 6.22 16.78 33.33
N GLU A 119 6.30 16.62 34.64
CA GLU A 119 6.75 17.55 35.66
C GLU A 119 8.24 17.89 35.48
N ASP A 120 9.06 17.00 34.92
CA ASP A 120 10.46 17.24 34.53
C ASP A 120 10.61 18.38 33.49
N LEU A 121 9.54 18.67 32.75
CA LEU A 121 9.47 19.74 31.75
C LEU A 121 8.75 21.00 32.27
N THR A 122 8.59 21.14 33.60
CA THR A 122 7.93 22.30 34.21
C THR A 122 8.57 23.63 33.76
N GLY A 123 7.72 24.55 33.27
CA GLY A 123 8.13 25.86 32.75
C GLY A 123 8.82 25.83 31.38
N VAL A 124 9.04 24.66 30.77
CA VAL A 124 9.46 24.55 29.37
C VAL A 124 8.22 24.68 28.47
N GLY A 125 8.25 25.63 27.54
CA GLY A 125 7.15 25.86 26.59
C GLY A 125 7.38 25.21 25.23
N VAL A 126 8.64 25.20 24.77
CA VAL A 126 9.10 24.51 23.55
C VAL A 126 10.29 23.63 23.91
N LEU A 127 10.30 22.39 23.43
CA LEU A 127 11.39 21.44 23.60
C LEU A 127 12.04 21.10 22.26
N LEU A 128 13.32 21.47 22.11
CA LEU A 128 14.16 21.05 21.00
C LEU A 128 14.74 19.66 21.31
N ILE A 129 14.60 18.73 20.37
CA ILE A 129 15.04 17.34 20.46
C ILE A 129 16.04 17.07 19.32
N PRO A 130 17.30 17.52 19.47
CA PRO A 130 18.27 17.47 18.39
C PRO A 130 18.93 16.09 18.28
N ASN A 131 18.67 15.40 17.17
CA ASN A 131 19.39 14.20 16.74
C ASN A 131 19.29 12.99 17.71
N VAL A 132 18.19 12.86 18.46
CA VAL A 132 18.01 11.84 19.52
C VAL A 132 17.42 10.55 18.94
N GLU A 133 18.27 9.61 18.53
CA GLU A 133 17.86 8.45 17.74
C GLU A 133 17.12 7.37 18.56
N THR A 134 17.35 7.32 19.87
CA THR A 134 16.76 6.35 20.80
C THR A 134 16.01 7.05 21.94
N MET A 135 14.88 6.49 22.37
CA MET A 135 14.14 6.87 23.58
C MET A 135 13.48 5.62 24.19
N THR A 136 13.17 5.66 25.48
CA THR A 136 12.40 4.61 26.19
C THR A 136 10.89 4.84 26.09
N GLY A 137 10.10 3.91 26.65
CA GLY A 137 8.65 4.08 26.74
C GLY A 137 8.25 5.16 27.74
N GLU A 138 8.92 5.24 28.88
CA GLU A 138 8.69 6.25 29.92
C GLU A 138 8.94 7.66 29.36
N GLN A 139 10.10 7.89 28.75
CA GLN A 139 10.49 9.19 28.17
C GLN A 139 9.48 9.72 27.15
N VAL A 140 8.93 8.84 26.30
CA VAL A 140 7.94 9.25 25.29
C VAL A 140 6.56 9.42 25.90
N GLN A 141 6.22 8.70 26.97
CA GLN A 141 5.01 8.91 27.75
C GLN A 141 5.05 10.25 28.51
N ALA A 142 6.17 10.59 29.15
CA ALA A 142 6.42 11.88 29.79
C ALA A 142 6.25 13.03 28.78
N LEU A 143 6.92 12.93 27.63
CA LEU A 143 6.84 13.92 26.56
C LEU A 143 5.42 14.06 25.97
N GLN A 144 4.70 12.95 25.80
CA GLN A 144 3.31 12.95 25.33
C GLN A 144 2.37 13.63 26.35
N SER A 145 2.54 13.36 27.64
CA SER A 145 1.78 14.01 28.71
C SER A 145 2.04 15.52 28.76
N TRP A 146 3.30 15.95 28.65
CA TRP A 146 3.65 17.37 28.57
C TRP A 146 3.10 18.07 27.32
N VAL A 147 3.13 17.43 26.14
CA VAL A 147 2.50 18.00 24.92
C VAL A 147 0.98 18.12 25.08
N ASN A 148 0.33 17.18 25.78
CA ASN A 148 -1.11 17.27 26.07
C ASN A 148 -1.46 18.45 26.99
N LEU A 149 -0.52 18.90 27.84
CA LEU A 149 -0.65 20.09 28.69
C LEU A 149 -0.35 21.41 27.94
N GLY A 150 -0.05 21.36 26.64
CA GLY A 150 0.24 22.53 25.81
C GLY A 150 1.69 22.66 25.35
N GLY A 151 2.57 21.72 25.72
CA GLY A 151 3.95 21.66 25.23
C GLY A 151 4.07 21.60 23.71
N ARG A 152 5.22 22.02 23.18
CA ARG A 152 5.51 22.13 21.74
C ARG A 152 6.88 21.55 21.40
N THR A 153 6.96 20.64 20.42
CA THR A 153 8.21 19.94 20.08
C THR A 153 8.86 20.46 18.80
N ILE A 154 10.19 20.53 18.79
CA ILE A 154 11.00 20.70 17.59
C ILE A 154 11.96 19.52 17.52
N ALA A 155 11.72 18.55 16.64
CA ALA A 155 12.60 17.40 16.43
C ALA A 155 13.50 17.63 15.21
N SER A 156 14.73 17.09 15.21
CA SER A 156 15.61 17.17 14.04
C SER A 156 16.43 15.90 13.83
N GLY A 157 16.72 15.61 12.56
CA GLY A 157 17.53 14.45 12.19
C GLY A 157 16.81 13.12 12.40
N PRO A 158 17.54 12.01 12.58
CA PRO A 158 16.98 10.66 12.73
C PRO A 158 16.27 10.38 14.08
N THR A 159 15.62 11.39 14.68
CA THR A 159 14.97 11.30 16.00
C THR A 159 13.99 10.14 16.08
N GLY A 160 14.19 9.28 17.09
CA GLY A 160 13.39 8.09 17.34
C GLY A 160 13.52 6.95 16.33
N SER A 161 14.49 6.99 15.40
CA SER A 161 14.61 5.94 14.37
C SER A 161 15.11 4.59 14.90
N LEU A 162 15.90 4.60 15.98
CA LEU A 162 16.51 3.41 16.59
C LEU A 162 15.75 2.91 17.83
N SER A 163 14.76 3.65 18.34
CA SER A 163 13.92 3.21 19.47
C SER A 163 13.17 1.89 19.19
N GLN A 164 12.68 1.25 20.26
CA GLN A 164 11.81 0.06 20.16
C GLN A 164 10.53 0.35 19.36
N ALA A 165 9.97 -0.66 18.69
CA ALA A 165 8.92 -0.47 17.68
C ALA A 165 7.66 0.24 18.20
N ASN A 166 7.23 -0.07 19.43
CA ASN A 166 6.17 0.63 20.17
C ASN A 166 6.51 2.11 20.38
N VAL A 167 7.71 2.42 20.86
CA VAL A 167 8.20 3.79 21.08
C VAL A 167 8.26 4.58 19.76
N ARG A 168 8.70 3.96 18.66
CA ARG A 168 8.67 4.59 17.32
C ARG A 168 7.24 4.91 16.87
N SER A 169 6.28 4.05 17.19
CA SER A 169 4.85 4.26 16.90
C SER A 169 4.26 5.40 17.72
N GLN A 170 4.69 5.57 18.98
CA GLN A 170 4.31 6.70 19.83
C GLN A 170 4.94 8.01 19.31
N LEU A 171 6.26 8.04 19.05
CA LEU A 171 6.96 9.21 18.52
C LEU A 171 6.40 9.67 17.16
N ARG A 172 6.07 8.73 16.25
CA ARG A 172 5.35 9.04 15.00
C ARG A 172 4.04 9.78 15.22
N SER A 173 3.27 9.34 16.22
CA SER A 173 1.97 9.94 16.56
C SER A 173 2.14 11.33 17.18
N LEU A 174 3.11 11.47 18.08
CA LEU A 174 3.43 12.68 18.84
C LEU A 174 4.03 13.80 17.97
N LEU A 175 5.00 13.44 17.13
CA LEU A 175 5.70 14.37 16.25
C LEU A 175 4.95 14.59 14.90
N GLY A 176 3.92 13.79 14.61
CA GLY A 176 3.21 13.78 13.33
C GLY A 176 4.07 13.40 12.13
N ALA A 177 5.28 12.91 12.37
CA ALA A 177 6.26 12.62 11.34
C ALA A 177 7.32 11.66 11.87
N TYR A 178 8.11 11.11 10.95
CA TYR A 178 9.32 10.37 11.29
C TYR A 178 10.39 10.54 10.23
N TRP A 179 11.64 10.31 10.63
CA TRP A 179 12.74 10.17 9.70
C TRP A 179 12.55 8.93 8.81
N GLY A 180 12.38 9.13 7.51
CA GLY A 180 12.26 8.06 6.53
C GLY A 180 13.63 7.47 6.18
N PHE A 181 14.47 8.27 5.55
CA PHE A 181 15.80 7.86 5.08
C PHE A 181 16.70 9.09 4.78
N PRO A 182 18.03 8.98 4.91
CA PRO A 182 18.96 10.03 4.52
C PRO A 182 18.97 10.23 2.98
N LEU A 183 19.29 11.44 2.53
CA LEU A 183 19.59 11.71 1.13
C LEU A 183 20.98 11.18 0.77
N SER A 184 21.13 10.69 -0.46
CA SER A 184 22.43 10.21 -0.99
C SER A 184 23.46 11.33 -1.19
N SER A 185 23.00 12.57 -1.40
CA SER A 185 23.82 13.77 -1.57
C SER A 185 23.18 14.96 -0.84
N PRO A 186 23.93 16.03 -0.56
CA PRO A 186 23.34 17.31 -0.16
C PRO A 186 22.30 17.79 -1.17
N ALA A 187 21.25 18.47 -0.71
CA ALA A 187 20.19 19.03 -1.53
C ALA A 187 19.74 20.40 -1.00
N THR A 188 19.17 21.22 -1.87
CA THR A 188 18.65 22.55 -1.49
C THR A 188 17.31 22.41 -0.79
N LEU A 189 17.12 23.08 0.35
CA LEU A 189 15.81 23.27 0.97
C LEU A 189 14.98 24.31 0.21
N ASP A 190 13.73 23.99 -0.09
CA ASP A 190 12.73 24.90 -0.65
C ASP A 190 11.52 25.07 0.29
N PRO A 191 11.43 26.21 1.00
CA PRO A 191 10.31 26.50 1.89
C PRO A 191 8.99 26.75 1.13
N LEU A 192 7.96 25.95 1.41
CA LEU A 192 6.67 26.01 0.73
C LEU A 192 5.85 27.24 1.16
N ARG A 193 5.82 28.27 0.31
CA ARG A 193 5.19 29.59 0.58
C ARG A 193 3.66 29.59 0.50
N THR A 194 2.99 28.59 1.05
CA THR A 194 1.52 28.47 1.05
C THR A 194 0.84 29.56 1.90
N ARG A 195 -0.50 29.63 1.89
CA ARG A 195 -1.26 30.56 2.77
C ARG A 195 -1.25 30.14 4.25
N GLN A 196 -0.99 28.87 4.56
CA GLN A 196 -0.98 28.35 5.94
C GLN A 196 0.43 28.36 6.56
N GLN A 197 1.48 28.31 5.73
CA GLN A 197 2.89 28.30 6.18
C GLN A 197 3.53 29.70 6.02
N ILE A 198 2.96 30.73 6.67
CA ILE A 198 3.48 32.11 6.57
C ILE A 198 4.82 32.26 7.30
N TRP A 199 5.05 31.49 8.37
CA TRP A 199 6.27 31.53 9.19
C TRP A 199 7.54 31.11 8.43
N VAL A 200 7.44 30.25 7.39
CA VAL A 200 8.57 29.89 6.52
C VAL A 200 8.88 30.91 5.41
N ARG A 201 8.30 32.12 5.48
CA ARG A 201 8.60 33.24 4.56
C ARG A 201 9.71 34.17 5.07
N LYS A 202 10.31 33.88 6.24
CA LYS A 202 11.52 34.57 6.73
C LYS A 202 12.67 34.43 5.70
N LYS A 203 13.61 35.37 5.73
CA LYS A 203 14.85 35.28 4.93
C LYS A 203 15.71 34.10 5.44
N ASN A 204 16.61 33.62 4.59
CA ASN A 204 17.65 32.63 4.92
C ASN A 204 17.19 31.20 5.32
N LEU A 205 15.93 30.83 5.05
CA LEU A 205 15.41 29.47 5.27
C LEU A 205 15.70 28.47 4.13
N SER A 206 16.39 28.90 3.06
CA SER A 206 16.76 28.08 1.91
C SER A 206 18.28 28.04 1.78
N GLY A 207 18.81 26.87 1.46
CA GLY A 207 20.24 26.60 1.30
C GLY A 207 20.49 25.11 1.05
N THR A 208 21.72 24.75 0.68
CA THR A 208 22.11 23.35 0.41
C THR A 208 22.72 22.72 1.65
N LEU A 209 22.16 21.59 2.09
CA LEU A 209 22.61 20.85 3.28
C LEU A 209 22.45 19.34 3.09
N ARG A 210 23.12 18.56 3.95
CA ARG A 210 22.98 17.10 4.02
C ARG A 210 21.86 16.75 4.99
N GLY A 211 20.73 16.30 4.44
CA GLY A 211 19.55 15.90 5.20
C GLY A 211 19.00 14.53 4.81
N GLY A 212 17.72 14.33 5.11
CA GLY A 212 16.92 13.13 4.85
C GLY A 212 15.45 13.47 4.70
N VAL A 213 14.70 12.52 4.16
CA VAL A 213 13.26 12.67 3.93
C VAL A 213 12.51 12.48 5.25
N VAL A 214 11.66 13.45 5.60
CA VAL A 214 10.76 13.37 6.76
C VAL A 214 9.38 12.98 6.26
N ILE A 215 8.87 11.84 6.70
CA ILE A 215 7.60 11.28 6.20
C ILE A 215 6.46 11.70 7.15
N PRO A 216 5.38 12.32 6.64
CA PRO A 216 4.17 12.60 7.41
C PRO A 216 3.56 11.32 8.01
N ALA A 217 3.09 11.38 9.26
CA ALA A 217 2.52 10.23 9.97
C ALA A 217 0.99 10.26 10.11
N GLY A 218 0.31 11.35 9.71
CA GLY A 218 -1.15 11.44 9.79
C GLY A 218 -1.76 12.64 9.06
N LEU A 219 -3.09 12.69 8.98
CA LEU A 219 -3.85 13.72 8.23
C LEU A 219 -3.71 15.15 8.77
N ASN A 220 -3.23 15.32 10.00
CA ASN A 220 -2.92 16.61 10.63
C ASN A 220 -1.50 17.13 10.30
N SER A 221 -0.75 16.39 9.48
CA SER A 221 0.66 16.65 9.20
C SER A 221 0.82 17.40 7.88
N SER A 222 1.53 18.52 7.90
CA SER A 222 1.67 19.44 6.76
C SER A 222 3.13 19.70 6.41
N THR A 223 3.49 19.52 5.14
CA THR A 223 4.82 19.88 4.64
C THR A 223 5.00 21.40 4.66
N ALA A 224 6.12 21.86 5.21
CA ALA A 224 6.52 23.26 5.27
C ALA A 224 7.76 23.56 4.41
N ALA A 225 8.60 22.56 4.11
CA ALA A 225 9.66 22.64 3.11
C ALA A 225 9.88 21.28 2.44
N VAL A 226 10.40 21.31 1.21
CA VAL A 226 10.79 20.12 0.42
C VAL A 226 12.27 20.19 0.06
N TRP A 227 12.84 19.04 -0.28
CA TRP A 227 14.16 18.95 -0.91
C TRP A 227 14.04 19.19 -2.41
N GLN A 228 14.89 20.05 -2.97
CA GLN A 228 15.07 20.18 -4.42
C GLN A 228 15.91 19.00 -4.94
N SER A 229 15.27 17.84 -4.99
CA SER A 229 15.80 16.58 -5.50
C SER A 229 14.69 15.80 -6.23
N ASP A 230 15.03 14.67 -6.85
CA ASP A 230 14.06 13.86 -7.60
C ASP A 230 12.85 13.45 -6.73
N GLY A 231 11.65 13.81 -7.19
CA GLY A 231 10.39 13.59 -6.47
C GLY A 231 10.03 14.67 -5.44
N THR A 232 10.85 15.71 -5.27
CA THR A 232 10.66 16.83 -4.32
C THR A 232 10.20 16.38 -2.92
N PRO A 233 10.91 15.43 -2.28
CA PRO A 233 10.42 14.79 -1.07
C PRO A 233 10.37 15.77 0.12
N PRO A 234 9.49 15.57 1.12
CA PRO A 234 9.36 16.50 2.23
C PRO A 234 10.62 16.56 3.09
N ALA A 235 10.99 17.79 3.48
CA ALA A 235 12.17 18.12 4.26
C ALA A 235 11.83 18.69 5.64
N VAL A 236 10.70 19.38 5.77
CA VAL A 236 10.16 19.83 7.05
C VAL A 236 8.68 19.51 7.11
N ILE A 237 8.26 18.77 8.13
CA ILE A 237 6.84 18.47 8.43
C ILE A 237 6.44 19.19 9.72
N THR A 238 5.20 19.67 9.78
CA THR A 238 4.62 20.31 10.97
C THR A 238 3.25 19.74 11.30
N THR A 239 2.92 19.70 12.59
CA THR A 239 1.54 19.62 13.07
C THR A 239 1.17 20.93 13.79
N GLU A 240 0.08 20.95 14.55
CA GLU A 240 -0.22 22.03 15.49
C GLU A 240 0.83 22.13 16.60
N ASN A 241 1.33 20.99 17.09
CA ASN A 241 2.17 20.92 18.30
C ASN A 241 3.65 20.57 18.03
N SER A 242 4.00 20.19 16.80
CA SER A 242 5.34 19.71 16.44
C SER A 242 5.89 20.33 15.16
N THR A 243 7.22 20.43 15.08
CA THR A 243 7.99 20.75 13.88
C THR A 243 9.13 19.74 13.75
N PHE A 244 9.24 19.05 12.62
CA PHE A 244 10.27 18.04 12.37
C PHE A 244 11.18 18.50 11.24
N LEU A 245 12.46 18.74 11.54
CA LEU A 245 13.50 19.20 10.61
C LEU A 245 14.28 18.01 10.02
N GLY A 246 14.35 17.91 8.70
CA GLY A 246 14.95 16.80 7.96
C GLY A 246 16.48 16.77 7.89
N TRP A 247 17.20 17.35 8.85
CA TRP A 247 18.66 17.29 8.89
C TRP A 247 19.16 17.24 10.33
N ARG A 248 20.42 16.83 10.52
CA ARG A 248 21.02 16.84 11.86
C ARG A 248 21.32 18.28 12.26
N TRP A 249 20.49 18.86 13.12
CA TRP A 249 20.68 20.22 13.64
C TRP A 249 21.87 20.24 14.58
N GLY A 250 22.71 21.28 14.53
CA GLY A 250 23.89 21.38 15.39
C GLY A 250 25.18 20.79 14.81
N VAL A 251 25.18 20.33 13.55
CA VAL A 251 26.28 19.55 12.97
C VAL A 251 26.82 20.23 11.71
N ASP A 252 28.06 20.71 11.73
CA ASP A 252 28.67 21.51 10.64
C ASP A 252 28.76 20.76 9.30
N THR A 253 28.90 19.43 9.33
CA THR A 253 28.90 18.58 8.13
C THR A 253 27.49 18.27 7.59
N ALA A 254 26.45 18.69 8.32
CA ALA A 254 25.05 18.60 7.91
C ALA A 254 24.54 19.96 7.40
N SER A 255 24.57 21.01 8.23
CA SER A 255 23.99 22.34 7.97
C SER A 255 24.86 23.47 8.53
N THR A 256 24.77 24.66 7.93
CA THR A 256 25.48 25.85 8.44
C THR A 256 24.77 26.45 9.67
N ALA A 257 25.49 27.23 10.47
CA ALA A 257 24.94 27.83 11.68
C ALA A 257 23.79 28.82 11.38
N GLU A 258 23.85 29.54 10.26
CA GLU A 258 22.85 30.52 9.84
C GLU A 258 21.53 29.86 9.45
N ILE A 259 21.59 28.70 8.78
CA ILE A 259 20.41 27.93 8.40
C ILE A 259 19.75 27.33 9.65
N ASP A 260 20.55 26.73 10.53
CA ASP A 260 20.06 26.14 11.78
C ASP A 260 19.41 27.19 12.69
N ALA A 261 20.03 28.37 12.82
CA ALA A 261 19.50 29.50 13.56
C ALA A 261 18.18 30.01 12.96
N ALA A 262 18.15 30.29 11.65
CA ALA A 262 16.96 30.79 10.97
C ALA A 262 15.78 29.81 11.08
N TRP A 263 16.01 28.51 10.94
CA TRP A 263 14.97 27.50 11.09
C TRP A 263 14.50 27.34 12.54
N LEU A 264 15.38 27.45 13.54
CA LEU A 264 14.98 27.44 14.94
C LEU A 264 14.13 28.68 15.26
N GLU A 265 14.54 29.89 14.87
CA GLU A 265 13.74 31.10 15.02
C GLU A 265 12.39 31.07 14.29
N ALA A 266 12.31 30.37 13.16
CA ALA A 266 11.07 30.20 12.41
C ALA A 266 10.14 29.22 13.15
N ALA A 267 10.66 28.07 13.60
CA ALA A 267 9.92 27.05 14.31
C ALA A 267 9.48 27.50 15.72
N VAL A 268 10.33 28.20 16.47
CA VAL A 268 9.98 28.79 17.78
C VAL A 268 8.93 29.89 17.58
N GLY A 269 9.14 30.79 16.61
CA GLY A 269 8.19 31.86 16.29
C GLY A 269 6.83 31.39 15.75
N ARG A 270 6.70 30.12 15.30
CA ARG A 270 5.42 29.48 14.97
C ARG A 270 4.53 29.30 16.20
N TYR A 271 5.13 29.12 17.38
CA TYR A 271 4.40 28.81 18.62
C TYR A 271 4.06 30.04 19.47
N GLY A 272 4.65 31.21 19.18
CA GLY A 272 4.31 32.46 19.85
C GLY A 272 5.49 33.44 19.94
N SER A 273 5.27 34.54 20.65
CA SER A 273 6.33 35.51 20.96
C SER A 273 7.09 35.06 22.21
N PHE A 274 8.32 34.59 22.02
CA PHE A 274 9.29 34.42 23.09
C PHE A 274 9.90 35.81 23.40
N THR A 275 10.01 36.17 24.67
CA THR A 275 10.59 37.45 25.09
C THR A 275 12.07 37.52 24.74
N ALA A 276 12.57 38.73 24.44
CA ALA A 276 13.96 38.95 24.08
C ALA A 276 14.90 38.41 25.16
N ALA A 277 15.90 37.64 24.72
CA ALA A 277 16.72 36.79 25.55
C ALA A 277 18.22 37.06 25.33
N SER A 278 19.04 36.60 26.26
CA SER A 278 20.47 36.92 26.34
C SER A 278 21.40 35.87 25.70
N GLY A 279 20.84 34.83 25.08
CA GLY A 279 21.57 33.68 24.52
C GLY A 279 22.24 32.79 25.57
N LYS A 280 21.83 32.88 26.85
CA LYS A 280 22.48 32.19 27.96
C LYS A 280 21.82 30.84 28.25
N SER A 281 22.66 29.87 28.63
CA SER A 281 22.20 28.65 29.29
C SER A 281 21.76 28.99 30.72
N LEU A 282 20.54 28.60 31.07
CA LEU A 282 19.93 28.76 32.40
C LEU A 282 20.22 27.56 33.32
N GLY A 283 21.09 26.64 32.90
CA GLY A 283 21.38 25.39 33.62
C GLY A 283 20.51 24.21 33.18
N ALA A 284 20.43 23.18 34.01
CA ALA A 284 19.59 22.00 33.78
C ALA A 284 18.11 22.29 34.10
N CYS A 285 17.18 21.76 33.29
CA CYS A 285 15.74 21.84 33.56
C CYS A 285 15.31 20.79 34.61
N ASN A 286 15.84 19.56 34.52
CA ASN A 286 15.46 18.35 35.26
C ASN A 286 16.63 17.75 36.08
N GLY A 287 17.35 18.62 36.80
CA GLY A 287 18.27 18.23 37.88
C GLY A 287 19.74 17.97 37.50
N GLY A 288 20.64 18.27 38.44
CA GLY A 288 22.07 17.91 38.38
C GLY A 288 23.01 19.00 37.83
N SER A 289 24.11 19.28 38.56
CA SER A 289 25.14 20.24 38.15
C SER A 289 25.87 19.79 36.88
N VAL A 290 26.02 20.68 35.90
CA VAL A 290 26.86 20.45 34.71
C VAL A 290 28.33 20.60 35.11
N ALA A 291 28.93 19.53 35.61
CA ALA A 291 30.36 19.46 35.86
C ALA A 291 31.13 19.52 34.52
N ALA A 292 31.81 20.63 34.27
CA ALA A 292 32.73 20.74 33.15
C ALA A 292 33.91 19.79 33.35
N SER A 293 34.13 18.90 32.39
CA SER A 293 35.36 18.12 32.26
C SER A 293 35.99 18.48 30.92
N GLU A 294 37.16 19.13 30.97
CA GLU A 294 37.94 19.42 29.77
C GLU A 294 38.52 18.12 29.18
N PRO A 295 38.65 18.02 27.85
CA PRO A 295 39.27 16.86 27.21
C PRO A 295 40.78 16.88 27.43
N SER A 296 41.29 15.99 28.28
CA SER A 296 42.73 15.74 28.41
C SER A 296 43.31 15.28 27.07
N ALA A 297 44.26 16.05 26.54
CA ALA A 297 44.96 15.70 25.30
C ALA A 297 45.78 14.42 25.47
N ILE A 298 45.73 13.53 24.46
CA ILE A 298 46.68 12.43 24.32
C ILE A 298 47.56 12.72 23.10
N ASN A 299 48.86 12.81 23.34
CA ASN A 299 49.86 13.12 22.33
C ASN A 299 49.97 12.02 21.28
N VAL A 300 50.16 12.44 20.02
CA VAL A 300 50.69 11.57 18.97
C VAL A 300 52.17 11.34 19.24
N ILE A 301 52.59 10.08 19.33
CA ILE A 301 54.00 9.67 19.20
C ILE A 301 54.06 8.57 18.15
N ASP A 302 54.92 8.77 17.16
CA ASP A 302 55.11 7.89 16.02
C ASP A 302 56.36 6.99 16.21
N THR A 303 56.35 5.81 15.59
CA THR A 303 57.47 4.85 15.42
C THR A 303 58.34 4.45 16.63
N ALA A 304 58.36 3.15 16.97
CA ALA A 304 59.49 2.22 16.72
C ALA A 304 59.50 0.93 17.59
N SER A 305 60.00 -0.16 17.00
CA SER A 305 60.58 -1.37 17.63
C SER A 305 59.75 -2.28 18.58
N LEU A 306 59.43 -3.47 18.07
CA LEU A 306 59.26 -4.77 18.76
C LEU A 306 60.61 -5.31 19.30
N PRO A 307 60.74 -6.47 20.03
CA PRO A 307 59.79 -7.40 20.70
C PRO A 307 60.26 -7.71 22.19
N PRO A 308 60.06 -8.89 22.87
CA PRO A 308 59.09 -10.01 22.73
C PRO A 308 58.34 -10.46 24.02
N ARG A 309 57.27 -11.25 23.80
CA ARG A 309 56.62 -12.32 24.62
C ARG A 309 57.22 -12.73 25.99
N GLN A 310 56.31 -13.06 26.94
CA GLN A 310 56.23 -14.43 27.53
C GLN A 310 54.87 -14.78 28.20
N ASN A 311 54.32 -15.96 27.82
CA ASN A 311 53.52 -16.97 28.55
C ASN A 311 52.33 -16.63 29.51
N ARG A 312 51.10 -16.98 29.06
CA ARG A 312 50.13 -18.04 29.56
C ARG A 312 50.17 -18.53 31.04
N PRO A 313 49.09 -19.18 31.58
CA PRO A 313 47.67 -19.29 31.15
C PRO A 313 46.57 -19.29 32.28
N ASN A 314 45.29 -19.37 31.87
CA ASN A 314 44.09 -20.01 32.50
C ASN A 314 43.92 -20.17 34.04
N SER A 315 42.74 -19.76 34.55
CA SER A 315 41.77 -20.67 35.22
C SER A 315 40.41 -20.01 35.54
N ASN A 316 39.29 -20.69 35.21
CA ASN A 316 37.98 -20.58 35.89
C ASN A 316 37.91 -21.63 37.02
N PRO A 317 37.13 -21.47 38.11
CA PRO A 317 35.77 -22.04 38.12
C PRO A 317 34.68 -21.30 38.97
N THR A 318 33.47 -21.85 38.88
CA THR A 318 32.15 -21.50 39.48
C THR A 318 31.97 -21.78 40.99
N VAL A 319 30.92 -21.21 41.64
CA VAL A 319 29.78 -21.93 42.35
C VAL A 319 28.86 -20.96 43.17
N ASN A 320 27.60 -21.40 43.40
CA ASN A 320 26.45 -20.72 44.07
C ASN A 320 26.55 -20.56 45.62
N ASN A 321 25.73 -19.67 46.22
CA ASN A 321 24.59 -20.01 47.16
C ASN A 321 23.97 -18.79 47.90
N SER A 322 22.72 -18.95 48.38
CA SER A 322 21.83 -17.95 49.05
C SER A 322 21.74 -18.16 50.60
N PRO A 323 20.71 -17.67 51.34
CA PRO A 323 20.33 -16.32 51.82
C PRO A 323 20.39 -16.20 53.39
N PRO A 324 19.82 -15.15 54.04
CA PRO A 324 18.65 -15.36 54.95
C PRO A 324 17.66 -14.15 55.09
N SER A 325 16.81 -14.11 56.14
CA SER A 325 15.42 -13.57 56.10
C SER A 325 14.91 -12.72 57.30
N THR A 326 13.70 -12.12 57.14
CA THR A 326 12.67 -11.66 58.16
C THR A 326 12.95 -10.41 59.03
N PRO A 327 11.95 -9.72 59.67
CA PRO A 327 10.52 -10.08 59.91
C PRO A 327 9.43 -9.01 59.53
N ARG A 328 8.20 -9.17 60.04
CA ARG A 328 6.88 -8.63 59.58
C ARG A 328 6.14 -7.81 60.66
N ALA A 329 5.29 -6.85 60.28
CA ALA A 329 4.26 -6.21 61.12
C ALA A 329 2.92 -5.99 60.34
N ALA A 330 1.80 -5.63 61.01
CA ALA A 330 0.41 -5.86 60.52
C ALA A 330 -0.51 -4.60 60.39
N LEU A 331 -1.67 -4.81 59.74
CA LEU A 331 -2.73 -3.84 59.35
C LEU A 331 -3.66 -3.39 60.52
N PRO A 332 -4.46 -2.30 60.40
CA PRO A 332 -5.87 -2.38 59.93
C PRO A 332 -6.35 -1.09 59.15
N PRO A 333 -7.66 -0.73 59.03
CA PRO A 333 -8.47 -1.06 57.85
C PRO A 333 -9.13 0.15 57.09
N ARG A 334 -9.83 -0.19 55.98
CA ARG A 334 -10.64 0.65 55.05
C ARG A 334 -11.20 1.98 55.57
N ASN A 335 -11.14 3.01 54.71
CA ASN A 335 -12.32 3.84 54.40
C ASN A 335 -12.31 4.40 52.97
N SER A 336 -13.50 4.69 52.43
CA SER A 336 -13.77 5.06 51.04
C SER A 336 -13.68 6.57 50.75
N GLN A 337 -13.11 6.95 49.60
CA GLN A 337 -13.17 8.32 49.03
C GLN A 337 -13.18 8.28 47.48
N PRO A 338 -13.56 9.37 46.76
CA PRO A 338 -14.59 9.28 45.71
C PRO A 338 -14.08 9.07 44.29
N GLN A 339 -14.99 8.68 43.38
CA GLN A 339 -14.74 8.77 41.93
C GLN A 339 -14.48 10.23 41.51
N PRO A 340 -13.42 10.51 40.73
CA PRO A 340 -13.28 11.79 40.04
C PRO A 340 -14.30 11.90 38.90
N SER A 341 -15.02 13.02 38.84
CA SER A 341 -15.84 13.39 37.69
C SER A 341 -14.97 13.49 36.41
N PRO A 342 -15.48 13.11 35.23
CA PRO A 342 -14.68 13.14 34.01
C PRO A 342 -14.32 14.58 33.59
N PRO A 343 -13.06 14.86 33.23
CA PRO A 343 -12.64 16.19 32.78
C PRO A 343 -13.29 16.52 31.43
N THR A 344 -14.03 17.62 31.37
CA THR A 344 -14.67 18.12 30.15
C THR A 344 -13.71 18.95 29.29
N SER A 345 -12.65 18.35 28.76
CA SER A 345 -11.90 18.92 27.63
C SER A 345 -12.62 18.55 26.32
N ARG A 346 -13.31 19.52 25.72
CA ARG A 346 -13.89 19.35 24.37
C ARG A 346 -12.77 19.43 23.33
N GLY A 347 -12.10 18.31 23.09
CA GLY A 347 -11.16 18.15 21.99
C GLY A 347 -11.76 18.53 20.64
N THR A 348 -10.91 18.85 19.67
CA THR A 348 -11.35 19.24 18.32
C THR A 348 -12.32 18.21 17.74
N PRO A 349 -13.55 18.59 17.32
CA PRO A 349 -14.53 17.64 16.81
C PRO A 349 -14.01 16.80 15.63
N ILE A 350 -14.32 15.51 15.64
CA ILE A 350 -14.10 14.63 14.49
C ILE A 350 -15.25 14.86 13.50
N ALA A 351 -14.94 15.07 12.22
CA ALA A 351 -15.98 15.30 11.22
C ALA A 351 -16.85 14.05 11.05
N ALA A 352 -18.17 14.19 10.85
CA ALA A 352 -19.10 13.06 10.79
C ALA A 352 -18.67 11.99 9.74
N ARG A 353 -18.14 12.40 8.59
CA ARG A 353 -17.58 11.48 7.58
C ARG A 353 -16.35 10.71 8.07
N GLN A 354 -15.50 11.33 8.89
CA GLN A 354 -14.34 10.67 9.50
C GLN A 354 -14.77 9.67 10.57
N VAL A 355 -15.80 9.98 11.38
CA VAL A 355 -16.38 9.02 12.34
C VAL A 355 -16.85 7.75 11.64
N VAL A 356 -17.59 7.92 10.53
CA VAL A 356 -18.09 6.80 9.72
C VAL A 356 -16.93 5.96 9.17
N ALA A 357 -15.95 6.61 8.52
CA ALA A 357 -14.77 5.92 7.98
C ALA A 357 -13.94 5.20 9.06
N MET A 358 -13.70 5.83 10.21
CA MET A 358 -12.99 5.21 11.34
C MET A 358 -13.72 3.97 11.88
N ARG A 359 -15.05 4.05 12.01
CA ARG A 359 -15.89 2.93 12.43
C ARG A 359 -15.83 1.77 11.43
N GLU A 360 -15.92 2.10 10.14
CA GLU A 360 -15.87 1.13 9.03
C GLU A 360 -14.50 0.46 8.94
N GLU A 361 -13.40 1.22 8.98
CA GLU A 361 -12.02 0.69 9.04
C GLU A 361 -11.84 -0.30 10.19
N LEU A 362 -12.21 0.08 11.42
CA LEU A 362 -12.04 -0.78 12.59
C LEU A 362 -12.96 -2.01 12.55
N THR A 363 -14.19 -1.87 12.03
CA THR A 363 -15.11 -3.01 11.84
C THR A 363 -14.57 -4.00 10.80
N SER A 364 -14.04 -3.50 9.68
CA SER A 364 -13.45 -4.32 8.63
C SER A 364 -12.16 -4.99 9.09
N LEU A 365 -11.30 -4.30 9.86
CA LEU A 365 -10.10 -4.88 10.46
C LEU A 365 -10.44 -5.98 11.47
N ILE A 366 -11.45 -5.79 12.33
CA ILE A 366 -11.98 -6.84 13.21
C ILE A 366 -12.42 -8.06 12.37
N GLY A 367 -13.18 -7.85 11.29
CA GLY A 367 -13.62 -8.94 10.40
C GLY A 367 -12.48 -9.67 9.70
N ARG A 368 -11.47 -8.93 9.20
CA ARG A 368 -10.25 -9.50 8.58
C ARG A 368 -9.47 -10.35 9.57
N TYR A 369 -9.28 -9.85 10.78
CA TYR A 369 -8.59 -10.53 11.87
C TYR A 369 -9.36 -11.77 12.36
N GLU A 370 -10.69 -11.72 12.47
CA GLU A 370 -11.54 -12.90 12.77
C GLU A 370 -11.39 -14.00 11.70
N SER A 371 -11.41 -13.63 10.42
CA SER A 371 -11.18 -14.57 9.30
C SER A 371 -9.77 -15.19 9.36
N ALA A 372 -8.76 -14.40 9.74
CA ALA A 372 -7.39 -14.86 9.86
C ALA A 372 -7.18 -15.81 11.06
N ILE A 373 -7.82 -15.57 12.21
CA ILE A 373 -7.84 -16.53 13.34
C ILE A 373 -8.46 -17.85 12.89
N LEU A 374 -9.62 -17.82 12.23
CA LEU A 374 -10.35 -19.02 11.84
C LEU A 374 -9.51 -19.94 10.92
N ALA A 375 -8.76 -19.35 9.99
CA ALA A 375 -7.82 -20.09 9.15
C ALA A 375 -6.56 -20.56 9.93
N ALA A 376 -6.08 -19.80 10.91
CA ALA A 376 -4.96 -20.19 11.77
C ALA A 376 -5.30 -21.36 12.70
N ASP A 377 -6.47 -21.36 13.33
CA ASP A 377 -6.93 -22.44 14.23
C ASP A 377 -7.07 -23.81 13.53
N LEU A 378 -7.26 -23.81 12.20
CA LEU A 378 -7.33 -24.98 11.33
C LEU A 378 -5.98 -25.45 10.77
N THR A 379 -4.94 -24.61 10.84
CA THR A 379 -3.63 -24.86 10.20
C THR A 379 -2.97 -26.17 10.62
N HIS A 380 -3.32 -26.71 11.79
CA HIS A 380 -2.82 -27.99 12.30
C HIS A 380 -3.92 -29.03 12.62
N LYS A 381 -5.16 -28.81 12.17
CA LYS A 381 -6.31 -29.69 12.45
C LYS A 381 -7.02 -30.07 11.14
N LYS A 382 -6.78 -31.30 10.66
CA LYS A 382 -7.66 -31.93 9.66
C LYS A 382 -8.85 -32.53 10.38
N LEU A 383 -10.04 -31.98 10.17
CA LEU A 383 -11.30 -32.52 10.66
C LEU A 383 -11.80 -33.53 9.61
N ASN A 384 -11.46 -34.80 9.80
CA ASN A 384 -11.85 -35.90 8.92
C ASN A 384 -13.32 -36.30 9.15
N LEU A 385 -14.23 -35.37 8.88
CA LEU A 385 -15.68 -35.51 9.02
C LEU A 385 -16.37 -34.84 7.83
N SER A 386 -17.50 -35.37 7.40
CA SER A 386 -18.44 -34.70 6.52
C SER A 386 -19.15 -33.56 7.25
N THR A 387 -19.71 -32.59 6.50
CA THR A 387 -20.52 -31.51 7.08
C THR A 387 -21.77 -32.07 7.73
N THR A 388 -22.40 -33.05 7.08
CA THR A 388 -23.57 -33.78 7.60
C THR A 388 -23.23 -34.52 8.91
N GLU A 389 -22.09 -35.20 8.99
CA GLU A 389 -21.62 -35.83 10.23
C GLU A 389 -21.36 -34.80 11.35
N ALA A 390 -20.79 -33.65 11.01
CA ALA A 390 -20.56 -32.55 11.96
C ALA A 390 -21.86 -31.94 12.50
N VAL A 391 -22.92 -31.84 11.68
CA VAL A 391 -24.26 -31.44 12.11
C VAL A 391 -24.86 -32.47 13.07
N GLU A 392 -24.75 -33.77 12.75
CA GLU A 392 -25.20 -34.81 13.68
C GLU A 392 -24.47 -34.78 15.02
N GLN A 393 -23.16 -34.50 15.01
CA GLN A 393 -22.35 -34.41 16.22
C GLN A 393 -22.67 -33.15 17.05
N SER A 394 -22.92 -32.00 16.40
CA SER A 394 -23.32 -30.78 17.11
C SER A 394 -24.71 -30.89 17.73
N GLU A 395 -25.63 -31.64 17.12
CA GLU A 395 -26.95 -31.94 17.72
C GLU A 395 -26.86 -32.87 18.96
N LYS A 396 -25.80 -33.68 19.08
CA LYS A 396 -25.62 -34.67 20.16
C LYS A 396 -24.78 -34.17 21.34
N SER A 397 -23.91 -33.18 21.15
CA SER A 397 -23.02 -32.65 22.20
C SER A 397 -23.68 -31.56 23.06
N PRO A 398 -23.61 -31.64 24.41
CA PRO A 398 -23.99 -30.53 25.29
C PRO A 398 -23.15 -29.27 25.04
N GLN A 399 -23.72 -28.09 25.27
CA GLN A 399 -23.01 -26.81 25.07
C GLN A 399 -21.76 -26.71 25.96
N VAL A 400 -20.59 -26.85 25.34
CA VAL A 400 -19.32 -26.36 25.90
C VAL A 400 -18.87 -25.18 25.05
N LYS A 401 -19.30 -23.98 25.46
CA LYS A 401 -18.69 -22.73 24.98
C LYS A 401 -17.27 -22.64 25.55
N ASN A 402 -16.30 -23.20 24.84
CA ASN A 402 -14.89 -22.84 24.98
C ASN A 402 -14.52 -21.89 23.83
N PRO A 403 -14.85 -20.59 23.90
CA PRO A 403 -14.23 -19.63 23.01
C PRO A 403 -12.72 -19.64 23.32
N SER A 404 -11.89 -19.86 22.31
CA SER A 404 -10.49 -19.42 22.37
C SER A 404 -10.53 -17.90 22.52
N THR A 405 -10.33 -17.40 23.74
CA THR A 405 -10.41 -15.97 24.05
C THR A 405 -9.20 -15.25 23.47
N ASN A 406 -9.27 -14.91 22.18
CA ASN A 406 -8.29 -14.03 21.55
C ASN A 406 -8.42 -12.64 22.17
N GLN A 407 -7.51 -12.34 23.10
CA GLN A 407 -7.56 -11.12 23.91
C GLN A 407 -7.56 -9.85 23.07
N ALA A 408 -6.81 -9.82 21.97
CA ALA A 408 -6.76 -8.66 21.07
C ALA A 408 -8.10 -8.44 20.33
N LEU A 409 -8.80 -9.51 19.95
CA LEU A 409 -10.14 -9.43 19.36
C LEU A 409 -11.15 -8.83 20.33
N GLU A 410 -11.19 -9.31 21.58
CA GLU A 410 -12.09 -8.77 22.60
C GLU A 410 -11.77 -7.32 22.95
N GLN A 411 -10.47 -6.98 23.10
CA GLN A 411 -10.02 -5.60 23.29
C GLN A 411 -10.47 -4.69 22.14
N ALA A 412 -10.39 -5.15 20.88
CA ALA A 412 -10.79 -4.36 19.72
C ALA A 412 -12.31 -4.18 19.63
N ARG A 413 -13.09 -5.22 19.92
CA ARG A 413 -14.56 -5.13 20.02
C ARG A 413 -15.00 -4.14 21.10
N SER A 414 -14.41 -4.23 22.30
CA SER A 414 -14.66 -3.26 23.39
C SER A 414 -14.21 -1.85 23.01
N GLY A 415 -13.04 -1.70 22.36
CA GLY A 415 -12.54 -0.41 21.90
C GLY A 415 -13.41 0.24 20.83
N LEU A 416 -14.01 -0.54 19.93
CA LEU A 416 -15.00 -0.06 18.95
C LEU A 416 -16.29 0.44 19.62
N GLN A 417 -16.80 -0.28 20.63
CA GLN A 417 -17.96 0.15 21.41
C GLN A 417 -17.66 1.44 22.18
N ASN A 418 -16.52 1.49 22.87
CA ASN A 418 -16.07 2.67 23.61
C ASN A 418 -15.87 3.88 22.68
N PHE A 419 -15.25 3.69 21.51
CA PHE A 419 -15.11 4.73 20.49
C PHE A 419 -16.46 5.36 20.12
N VAL A 420 -17.48 4.55 19.83
CA VAL A 420 -18.84 5.04 19.51
C VAL A 420 -19.43 5.82 20.70
N GLN A 421 -19.32 5.29 21.92
CA GLN A 421 -19.79 5.95 23.13
C GLN A 421 -19.08 7.30 23.38
N SER A 422 -17.78 7.38 23.11
CA SER A 422 -16.96 8.59 23.21
C SER A 422 -17.33 9.63 22.14
N ILE A 423 -17.74 9.22 20.94
CA ILE A 423 -18.31 10.13 19.93
C ILE A 423 -19.66 10.70 20.39
N GLU A 424 -20.56 9.86 20.88
CA GLU A 424 -21.90 10.27 21.35
C GLU A 424 -21.83 11.25 22.53
N THR A 425 -20.93 10.98 23.48
CA THR A 425 -20.63 11.86 24.63
C THR A 425 -19.76 13.07 24.25
N ARG A 426 -19.37 13.23 22.98
CA ARG A 426 -18.54 14.31 22.43
C ARG A 426 -17.14 14.41 23.06
N ASN A 427 -16.61 13.30 23.56
CA ASN A 427 -15.23 13.17 24.05
C ASN A 427 -14.31 12.72 22.91
N TYR A 428 -13.99 13.65 22.01
CA TYR A 428 -13.31 13.35 20.74
C TYR A 428 -11.87 12.86 20.89
N ASP A 429 -11.13 13.31 21.91
CA ASP A 429 -9.75 12.87 22.13
C ASP A 429 -9.70 11.45 22.67
N ARG A 430 -10.62 11.12 23.59
CA ARG A 430 -10.83 9.75 24.06
C ARG A 430 -11.24 8.83 22.90
N ALA A 431 -12.16 9.28 22.03
CA ALA A 431 -12.55 8.53 20.83
C ALA A 431 -11.35 8.22 19.92
N ARG A 432 -10.47 9.19 19.63
CA ARG A 432 -9.23 8.95 18.87
C ARG A 432 -8.36 7.88 19.53
N SER A 433 -8.16 7.98 20.84
CA SER A 433 -7.32 7.06 21.61
C SER A 433 -7.87 5.63 21.60
N GLU A 434 -9.15 5.45 21.88
CA GLU A 434 -9.82 4.14 21.92
C GLU A 434 -9.80 3.46 20.55
N TRP A 435 -10.06 4.22 19.48
CA TRP A 435 -9.94 3.72 18.10
C TRP A 435 -8.50 3.31 17.75
N GLN A 436 -7.51 4.14 18.08
CA GLN A 436 -6.10 3.88 17.80
C GLN A 436 -5.58 2.67 18.60
N GLN A 437 -6.03 2.50 19.84
CA GLN A 437 -5.68 1.36 20.70
C GLN A 437 -6.29 0.06 20.19
N ALA A 438 -7.58 0.07 19.83
CA ALA A 438 -8.25 -1.09 19.23
C ALA A 438 -7.56 -1.56 17.94
N ARG A 439 -7.25 -0.61 17.04
CA ARG A 439 -6.54 -0.84 15.78
C ARG A 439 -5.14 -1.43 16.00
N ARG A 440 -4.37 -0.87 16.95
CA ARG A 440 -3.04 -1.37 17.32
C ARG A 440 -3.11 -2.79 17.90
N SER A 441 -4.04 -3.06 18.82
CA SER A 441 -4.20 -4.39 19.43
C SER A 441 -4.35 -5.50 18.38
N LEU A 442 -5.12 -5.26 17.31
CA LEU A 442 -5.23 -6.22 16.21
C LEU A 442 -3.97 -6.31 15.33
N LEU A 443 -3.41 -5.17 14.91
CA LEU A 443 -2.26 -5.14 14.01
C LEU A 443 -0.99 -5.72 14.65
N ASP A 444 -0.77 -5.46 15.93
CA ASP A 444 0.41 -5.94 16.67
C ASP A 444 0.31 -7.44 17.02
N ASN A 445 -0.88 -8.06 16.91
CA ASN A 445 -1.14 -9.47 17.21
C ASN A 445 -1.68 -10.27 16.00
N TYR A 446 -1.50 -9.77 14.77
CA TYR A 446 -2.10 -10.35 13.57
C TYR A 446 -1.71 -11.84 13.38
N PRO A 447 -2.67 -12.78 13.29
CA PRO A 447 -2.36 -14.20 13.22
C PRO A 447 -1.76 -14.61 11.87
N VAL A 448 -0.79 -15.52 11.92
CA VAL A 448 -0.21 -16.14 10.73
C VAL A 448 -0.94 -17.46 10.45
N ALA A 449 -1.89 -17.43 9.51
CA ALA A 449 -2.60 -18.62 9.05
C ALA A 449 -1.83 -19.35 7.93
N ALA A 450 -1.88 -20.69 7.90
CA ALA A 450 -1.45 -21.42 6.72
C ALA A 450 -2.32 -21.07 5.52
N HIS A 451 -1.71 -21.22 4.35
CA HIS A 451 -2.24 -20.72 3.10
C HIS A 451 -3.01 -21.84 2.41
N GLY A 452 -4.10 -21.52 1.71
CA GLY A 452 -4.71 -22.44 0.75
C GLY A 452 -4.01 -22.38 -0.61
N ALA A 453 -4.51 -23.13 -1.59
CA ALA A 453 -4.03 -23.11 -2.98
C ALA A 453 -4.13 -21.71 -3.60
N GLU A 454 -3.06 -20.91 -3.49
CA GLU A 454 -2.99 -19.52 -3.93
C GLU A 454 -1.66 -19.20 -4.61
N ILE A 455 -1.68 -18.25 -5.55
CA ILE A 455 -0.48 -17.70 -6.17
C ILE A 455 0.11 -16.66 -5.20
N ARG A 456 1.35 -16.86 -4.78
CA ARG A 456 2.11 -15.95 -3.90
C ARG A 456 3.32 -15.48 -4.69
N ALA A 457 3.11 -14.41 -5.46
CA ALA A 457 4.11 -13.92 -6.38
C ALA A 457 5.02 -12.83 -5.77
N MET A 458 6.27 -12.76 -6.23
CA MET A 458 7.20 -11.68 -5.90
C MET A 458 7.83 -11.12 -7.18
N TRP A 459 7.83 -9.79 -7.33
CA TRP A 459 8.68 -9.12 -8.31
C TRP A 459 10.12 -9.04 -7.80
N LEU A 460 11.05 -9.65 -8.55
CA LEU A 460 12.47 -9.59 -8.26
C LEU A 460 13.12 -8.62 -9.27
N ASP A 461 13.46 -7.44 -8.77
CA ASP A 461 13.87 -6.28 -9.55
C ASP A 461 15.35 -6.33 -9.99
N ARG A 462 15.66 -5.62 -11.08
CA ARG A 462 17.03 -5.50 -11.62
C ARG A 462 18.03 -4.90 -10.63
N GLY A 463 17.61 -4.13 -9.63
CA GLY A 463 18.47 -3.66 -8.54
C GLY A 463 19.01 -4.84 -7.73
N THR A 464 18.09 -5.66 -7.23
CA THR A 464 18.35 -6.92 -6.52
C THR A 464 19.18 -7.90 -7.38
N ILE A 465 18.84 -8.10 -8.66
CA ILE A 465 19.60 -9.01 -9.55
C ILE A 465 21.06 -8.56 -9.72
N VAL A 466 21.28 -7.27 -9.98
CA VAL A 466 22.63 -6.71 -10.18
C VAL A 466 23.46 -6.76 -8.90
N GLN A 467 22.83 -6.57 -7.73
CA GLN A 467 23.53 -6.68 -6.45
C GLN A 467 24.00 -8.11 -6.15
N ALA A 468 23.30 -9.13 -6.65
CA ALA A 468 23.70 -10.53 -6.47
C ALA A 468 25.06 -10.83 -7.11
N LYS A 469 25.32 -10.42 -8.36
CA LYS A 469 26.59 -10.68 -9.11
C LYS A 469 26.95 -12.15 -9.37
N SER A 470 26.36 -13.13 -8.68
CA SER A 470 26.65 -14.56 -8.83
C SER A 470 25.41 -15.44 -8.59
N GLU A 471 25.46 -16.71 -9.04
CA GLU A 471 24.42 -17.70 -8.72
C GLU A 471 24.31 -17.94 -7.20
N GLN A 472 25.42 -17.98 -6.46
CA GLN A 472 25.41 -18.23 -5.01
C GLN A 472 24.74 -17.10 -4.22
N ASP A 473 24.96 -15.85 -4.63
CA ASP A 473 24.34 -14.69 -4.02
C ASP A 473 22.86 -14.58 -4.39
N LEU A 474 22.52 -14.94 -5.64
CA LEU A 474 21.13 -15.04 -6.07
C LEU A 474 20.39 -16.17 -5.33
N ALA A 475 21.07 -17.29 -5.04
CA ALA A 475 20.51 -18.38 -4.24
C ALA A 475 20.03 -17.90 -2.87
N ARG A 476 20.80 -17.03 -2.19
CA ARG A 476 20.40 -16.44 -0.90
C ARG A 476 19.10 -15.61 -0.99
N ILE A 477 18.86 -14.94 -2.12
CA ILE A 477 17.59 -14.21 -2.36
C ILE A 477 16.44 -15.21 -2.58
N PHE A 478 16.66 -16.26 -3.37
CA PHE A 478 15.68 -17.32 -3.62
C PHE A 478 15.35 -18.14 -2.35
N ASP A 479 16.31 -18.36 -1.45
CA ASP A 479 16.10 -18.99 -0.15
C ASP A 479 15.16 -18.16 0.74
N ARG A 480 15.36 -16.84 0.78
CA ARG A 480 14.50 -15.92 1.57
C ARG A 480 13.08 -15.86 1.01
N MET A 481 12.92 -15.84 -0.32
CA MET A 481 11.60 -15.92 -0.97
C MET A 481 10.90 -17.25 -0.65
N ALA A 482 11.60 -18.39 -0.75
CA ALA A 482 11.05 -19.70 -0.41
C ALA A 482 10.69 -19.81 1.08
N ALA A 483 11.51 -19.26 1.98
CA ALA A 483 11.22 -19.20 3.41
C ALA A 483 9.97 -18.36 3.72
N ALA A 484 9.75 -17.27 2.96
CA ALA A 484 8.53 -16.46 2.98
C ALA A 484 7.35 -17.10 2.18
N GLY A 485 7.47 -18.36 1.79
CA GLY A 485 6.41 -19.12 1.10
C GLY A 485 6.11 -18.69 -0.34
N ILE A 486 6.88 -17.77 -0.95
CA ILE A 486 6.70 -17.35 -2.34
C ILE A 486 6.77 -18.59 -3.26
N ASN A 487 5.85 -18.69 -4.22
CA ASN A 487 5.76 -19.82 -5.14
C ASN A 487 5.85 -19.41 -6.63
N THR A 488 5.85 -18.11 -6.93
CA THR A 488 6.00 -17.55 -8.27
C THR A 488 6.93 -16.34 -8.24
N VAL A 489 7.89 -16.23 -9.15
CA VAL A 489 8.83 -15.11 -9.22
C VAL A 489 8.68 -14.40 -10.57
N PHE A 490 8.37 -13.11 -10.55
CA PHE A 490 8.41 -12.23 -11.72
C PHE A 490 9.82 -11.62 -11.80
N PHE A 491 10.71 -12.27 -12.55
CA PHE A 491 12.15 -11.97 -12.56
C PHE A 491 12.49 -10.93 -13.62
N GLU A 492 13.01 -9.75 -13.25
CA GLU A 492 13.23 -8.64 -14.20
C GLU A 492 14.30 -8.99 -15.27
N THR A 493 13.80 -9.47 -16.41
CA THR A 493 14.61 -10.12 -17.44
C THR A 493 15.02 -9.14 -18.53
N VAL A 494 14.17 -8.15 -18.84
CA VAL A 494 14.47 -7.06 -19.78
C VAL A 494 14.01 -5.73 -19.20
N ASN A 495 14.95 -4.81 -18.97
CA ASN A 495 14.74 -3.49 -18.37
C ASN A 495 15.48 -2.43 -19.18
N ALA A 496 14.86 -1.25 -19.38
CA ALA A 496 15.49 -0.10 -20.03
C ALA A 496 16.18 -0.37 -21.39
N GLY A 497 15.72 -1.38 -22.14
CA GLY A 497 16.30 -1.75 -23.43
C GLY A 497 17.45 -2.77 -23.37
N TYR A 498 17.77 -3.30 -22.19
CA TYR A 498 18.80 -4.32 -21.97
C TYR A 498 18.18 -5.61 -21.41
N PRO A 499 18.41 -6.80 -22.01
CA PRO A 499 18.26 -8.06 -21.32
C PRO A 499 19.32 -8.22 -20.23
N ILE A 500 18.97 -8.93 -19.16
CA ILE A 500 19.89 -9.25 -18.07
C ILE A 500 20.84 -10.41 -18.43
N TYR A 501 20.48 -11.20 -19.44
CA TYR A 501 21.15 -12.39 -19.98
C TYR A 501 21.84 -12.11 -21.33
N PRO A 502 22.76 -12.97 -21.81
CA PRO A 502 23.41 -12.82 -23.12
C PRO A 502 22.45 -13.17 -24.28
N SER A 503 21.73 -12.17 -24.78
CA SER A 503 20.80 -12.28 -25.91
C SER A 503 21.52 -12.28 -27.27
N GLN A 504 20.95 -12.98 -28.26
CA GLN A 504 21.34 -12.88 -29.68
C GLN A 504 20.42 -11.94 -30.47
N VAL A 505 19.33 -11.45 -29.86
CA VAL A 505 18.34 -10.55 -30.48
C VAL A 505 18.60 -9.09 -30.08
N ALA A 506 18.85 -8.83 -28.79
CA ALA A 506 19.15 -7.50 -28.28
C ALA A 506 20.58 -7.05 -28.65
N PRO A 507 20.83 -5.76 -28.95
CA PRO A 507 22.18 -5.31 -29.34
C PRO A 507 23.23 -5.42 -28.23
N GLU A 508 22.82 -5.41 -26.95
CA GLU A 508 23.72 -5.39 -25.80
C GLU A 508 23.05 -5.97 -24.54
N GLN A 509 23.71 -6.90 -23.84
CA GLN A 509 23.37 -7.33 -22.47
C GLN A 509 23.63 -6.19 -21.47
N ASN A 510 22.81 -6.07 -20.42
CA ASN A 510 22.96 -5.07 -19.38
C ASN A 510 24.42 -4.98 -18.88
N PRO A 511 25.09 -3.82 -18.95
CA PRO A 511 26.51 -3.70 -18.58
C PRO A 511 26.85 -4.19 -17.17
N LEU A 512 25.88 -4.20 -16.26
CA LEU A 512 26.04 -4.59 -14.87
C LEU A 512 25.94 -6.11 -14.62
N THR A 513 25.56 -6.90 -15.63
CA THR A 513 25.50 -8.38 -15.56
C THR A 513 26.31 -9.07 -16.65
N LYS A 514 27.08 -8.32 -17.45
CA LYS A 514 28.05 -8.88 -18.40
C LYS A 514 29.00 -9.85 -17.69
N GLY A 515 29.30 -10.97 -18.35
CA GLY A 515 30.17 -12.03 -17.84
C GLY A 515 29.45 -13.18 -17.14
N TRP A 516 28.13 -13.09 -16.91
CA TRP A 516 27.31 -14.22 -16.44
C TRP A 516 25.88 -14.16 -16.99
N ASP A 517 25.10 -15.21 -16.72
CA ASP A 517 23.69 -15.33 -17.08
C ASP A 517 22.80 -15.45 -15.83
N PRO A 518 22.18 -14.35 -15.38
CA PRO A 518 21.30 -14.36 -14.23
C PRO A 518 19.98 -15.09 -14.47
N LEU A 519 19.50 -15.18 -15.72
CA LEU A 519 18.22 -15.83 -16.03
C LEU A 519 18.36 -17.35 -15.94
N ALA A 520 19.42 -17.91 -16.54
CA ALA A 520 19.73 -19.34 -16.41
C ALA A 520 19.92 -19.76 -14.94
N ALA A 521 20.67 -18.95 -14.17
CA ALA A 521 20.86 -19.15 -12.74
C ALA A 521 19.52 -19.09 -11.97
N ALA A 522 18.68 -18.09 -12.23
CA ALA A 522 17.40 -17.91 -11.55
C ALA A 522 16.42 -19.07 -11.80
N ILE A 523 16.33 -19.60 -13.02
CA ILE A 523 15.45 -20.73 -13.37
C ILE A 523 15.84 -21.99 -12.58
N LYS A 524 17.15 -22.30 -12.54
CA LYS A 524 17.71 -23.40 -11.73
C LYS A 524 17.36 -23.25 -10.25
N LEU A 525 17.51 -22.04 -9.70
CA LEU A 525 17.25 -21.73 -8.29
C LEU A 525 15.76 -21.73 -7.92
N ALA A 526 14.88 -21.32 -8.84
CA ALA A 526 13.43 -21.40 -8.68
C ALA A 526 12.97 -22.86 -8.62
N ARG A 527 13.38 -23.65 -9.62
CA ARG A 527 13.06 -25.07 -9.77
C ARG A 527 13.50 -25.91 -8.59
N SER A 528 14.72 -25.69 -8.08
CA SER A 528 15.22 -26.42 -6.90
C SER A 528 14.49 -26.10 -5.59
N ARG A 529 13.57 -25.12 -5.60
CA ARG A 529 12.75 -24.68 -4.46
C ARG A 529 11.25 -24.84 -4.70
N GLY A 530 10.84 -25.45 -5.82
CA GLY A 530 9.43 -25.61 -6.18
C GLY A 530 8.71 -24.29 -6.49
N MET A 531 9.45 -23.26 -6.90
CA MET A 531 8.90 -21.98 -7.36
C MET A 531 8.88 -21.93 -8.89
N GLU A 532 7.83 -21.34 -9.45
CA GLU A 532 7.84 -20.93 -10.86
C GLU A 532 8.62 -19.63 -11.05
N LEU A 533 9.26 -19.49 -12.22
CA LEU A 533 9.87 -18.25 -12.68
C LEU A 533 9.23 -17.79 -13.98
N HIS A 534 8.61 -16.61 -13.96
CA HIS A 534 8.13 -15.94 -15.17
C HIS A 534 9.08 -14.78 -15.50
N ALA A 535 9.56 -14.73 -16.75
CA ALA A 535 10.43 -13.65 -17.20
C ALA A 535 9.63 -12.34 -17.32
N TRP A 536 9.96 -11.35 -16.50
CA TRP A 536 9.37 -10.01 -16.55
C TRP A 536 10.07 -9.15 -17.59
N VAL A 537 9.32 -8.72 -18.60
CA VAL A 537 9.84 -8.05 -19.81
C VAL A 537 9.16 -6.69 -19.99
N TRP A 538 9.94 -5.62 -20.04
CA TRP A 538 9.46 -4.32 -20.50
C TRP A 538 9.24 -4.37 -22.01
N ILE A 539 7.98 -4.26 -22.45
CA ILE A 539 7.62 -4.39 -23.87
C ILE A 539 7.91 -3.10 -24.64
N PHE A 540 7.19 -2.01 -24.37
CA PHE A 540 7.37 -0.78 -25.14
C PHE A 540 8.26 0.25 -24.46
N ALA A 541 8.44 0.25 -23.15
CA ALA A 541 9.40 1.16 -22.50
C ALA A 541 10.84 0.70 -22.75
N THR A 542 11.69 1.62 -23.22
CA THR A 542 13.11 1.38 -23.48
C THR A 542 13.92 2.61 -23.11
N ALA A 543 15.16 2.43 -22.66
CA ALA A 543 15.96 3.43 -21.96
C ALA A 543 15.30 4.07 -20.73
N ASN A 544 16.15 4.51 -19.81
CA ASN A 544 15.72 5.11 -18.55
C ASN A 544 16.85 6.01 -18.07
N GLN A 545 16.59 7.31 -17.90
CA GLN A 545 17.64 8.26 -17.54
C GLN A 545 18.33 7.88 -16.21
N ARG A 546 17.58 7.36 -15.23
CA ARG A 546 18.15 6.83 -13.98
C ARG A 546 19.05 5.61 -14.22
N HIS A 547 18.70 4.74 -15.17
CA HIS A 547 19.56 3.61 -15.52
C HIS A 547 20.84 4.07 -16.20
N ASN A 548 20.76 5.02 -17.14
CA ASN A 548 21.91 5.62 -17.82
C ASN A 548 22.95 6.13 -16.80
N THR A 549 22.52 6.90 -15.80
CA THR A 549 23.40 7.37 -14.70
C THR A 549 24.09 6.22 -13.96
N ILE A 550 23.39 5.12 -13.68
CA ILE A 550 23.94 3.96 -12.97
C ILE A 550 25.01 3.25 -13.83
N ILE A 551 24.86 3.20 -15.15
CA ILE A 551 25.82 2.56 -16.08
C ILE A 551 26.85 3.53 -16.68
N GLY A 552 26.95 4.76 -16.16
CA GLY A 552 27.91 5.77 -16.64
C GLY A 552 27.61 6.34 -18.03
N GLN A 553 26.41 6.12 -18.58
CA GLN A 553 25.97 6.66 -19.86
C GLN A 553 25.42 8.10 -19.70
N PRO A 554 25.48 8.95 -20.75
CA PRO A 554 24.84 10.26 -20.75
C PRO A 554 23.35 10.18 -20.37
N ILE A 555 22.86 11.18 -19.61
CA ILE A 555 21.48 11.20 -19.11
C ILE A 555 20.42 11.08 -20.23
N ASN A 556 20.75 11.57 -21.43
CA ASN A 556 19.92 11.55 -22.63
C ASN A 556 20.27 10.40 -23.61
N TYR A 557 21.14 9.45 -23.23
CA TYR A 557 21.46 8.30 -24.06
C TYR A 557 20.20 7.45 -24.33
N PRO A 558 19.83 7.18 -25.59
CA PRO A 558 18.54 6.59 -25.94
C PRO A 558 18.46 5.08 -25.68
N GLY A 559 19.46 4.47 -25.03
CA GLY A 559 19.58 3.01 -24.90
C GLY A 559 20.11 2.35 -26.17
N PRO A 560 20.57 1.09 -26.11
CA PRO A 560 21.24 0.43 -27.23
C PRO A 560 20.29 0.20 -28.40
N VAL A 561 19.03 -0.13 -28.12
CA VAL A 561 17.99 -0.40 -29.13
C VAL A 561 17.69 0.85 -29.96
N LEU A 562 17.43 2.01 -29.34
CA LEU A 562 17.12 3.24 -30.07
C LEU A 562 18.36 4.00 -30.55
N ALA A 563 19.55 3.71 -30.01
CA ALA A 563 20.81 4.16 -30.61
C ALA A 563 21.04 3.47 -31.96
N ALA A 564 20.78 2.15 -32.03
CA ALA A 564 20.86 1.38 -33.27
C ALA A 564 19.69 1.67 -34.23
N ARG A 565 18.49 1.93 -33.70
CA ARG A 565 17.25 2.17 -34.47
C ARG A 565 16.47 3.41 -33.99
N PRO A 566 16.93 4.64 -34.32
CA PRO A 566 16.26 5.87 -33.90
C PRO A 566 14.85 6.07 -34.49
N ASP A 567 14.56 5.36 -35.58
CA ASP A 567 13.28 5.31 -36.31
C ASP A 567 12.16 4.58 -35.53
N TRP A 568 12.53 3.72 -34.57
CA TRP A 568 11.59 2.94 -33.76
C TRP A 568 11.00 3.72 -32.58
N ALA A 569 11.48 4.94 -32.33
CA ALA A 569 11.10 5.72 -31.15
C ALA A 569 9.70 6.32 -31.22
N ILE A 570 8.94 6.18 -30.13
CA ILE A 570 7.88 7.12 -29.80
C ILE A 570 8.47 8.50 -29.58
N ARG A 571 7.82 9.51 -30.14
CA ARG A 571 8.06 10.92 -29.83
C ARG A 571 6.78 11.60 -29.34
N ASP A 572 6.96 12.68 -28.58
CA ASP A 572 5.88 13.63 -28.31
C ASP A 572 5.54 14.48 -29.56
N ASN A 573 4.48 15.29 -29.48
CA ASN A 573 4.07 16.17 -30.58
C ASN A 573 5.09 17.30 -30.91
N ARG A 574 6.16 17.46 -30.11
CA ARG A 574 7.27 18.40 -30.31
C ARG A 574 8.56 17.70 -30.76
N GLY A 575 8.55 16.37 -30.89
CA GLY A 575 9.70 15.56 -31.30
C GLY A 575 10.59 15.05 -30.17
N ASN A 576 10.28 15.34 -28.90
CA ASN A 576 11.06 14.89 -27.75
C ASN A 576 10.97 13.37 -27.59
N LEU A 577 12.08 12.77 -27.18
CA LEU A 577 12.23 11.32 -27.02
C LEU A 577 11.83 10.82 -25.62
N PHE A 578 12.29 11.51 -24.57
CA PHE A 578 12.06 11.12 -23.19
C PHE A 578 10.77 11.74 -22.66
N HIS A 579 9.89 10.90 -22.12
CA HIS A 579 8.69 11.37 -21.44
C HIS A 579 9.06 12.17 -20.18
N PRO A 580 8.55 13.41 -19.99
CA PRO A 580 9.08 14.38 -19.02
C PRO A 580 9.00 13.93 -17.56
N ASN A 581 7.95 13.21 -17.15
CA ASN A 581 7.78 12.76 -15.76
C ASN A 581 8.46 11.40 -15.51
N SER A 582 8.18 10.39 -16.34
CA SER A 582 8.68 9.01 -16.16
C SER A 582 10.15 8.79 -16.51
N LYS A 583 10.80 9.75 -17.18
CA LYS A 583 12.23 9.74 -17.61
C LYS A 583 12.62 8.50 -18.44
N LYS A 584 11.70 8.01 -19.27
CA LYS A 584 11.88 6.84 -20.16
C LYS A 584 11.59 7.22 -21.61
N ALA A 585 12.27 6.54 -22.53
CA ALA A 585 11.86 6.51 -23.93
C ALA A 585 10.99 5.27 -24.18
N PHE A 586 10.40 5.15 -25.36
CA PHE A 586 9.53 4.03 -25.71
C PHE A 586 9.73 3.64 -27.18
N LEU A 587 9.70 2.35 -27.47
CA LEU A 587 9.49 1.79 -28.81
C LEU A 587 8.03 2.03 -29.22
N ASP A 588 7.80 2.32 -30.49
CA ASP A 588 6.46 2.58 -31.01
C ASP A 588 5.70 1.31 -31.39
N PRO A 589 4.54 1.03 -30.76
CA PRO A 589 3.65 -0.08 -31.12
C PRO A 589 3.20 -0.10 -32.59
N ALA A 590 3.23 1.02 -33.32
CA ALA A 590 2.89 1.07 -34.74
C ALA A 590 4.07 0.76 -35.69
N ASN A 591 5.33 0.74 -35.20
CA ASN A 591 6.49 0.43 -36.04
C ASN A 591 6.64 -1.10 -36.20
N SER A 592 6.60 -1.59 -37.44
CA SER A 592 6.51 -3.03 -37.73
C SER A 592 7.78 -3.80 -37.33
N GLU A 593 8.94 -3.16 -37.48
CA GLU A 593 10.25 -3.71 -37.22
C GLU A 593 10.55 -3.72 -35.72
N ALA A 594 10.14 -2.69 -34.98
CA ALA A 594 10.18 -2.65 -33.52
C ALA A 594 9.30 -3.76 -32.91
N ARG A 595 8.10 -3.99 -33.46
CA ARG A 595 7.25 -5.13 -33.07
C ARG A 595 7.93 -6.46 -33.36
N SER A 596 8.54 -6.62 -34.54
CA SER A 596 9.26 -7.85 -34.93
C SER A 596 10.44 -8.15 -34.00
N TYR A 597 11.22 -7.12 -33.63
CA TYR A 597 12.27 -7.21 -32.63
C TYR A 597 11.75 -7.70 -31.28
N LEU A 598 10.69 -7.08 -30.76
CA LEU A 598 10.10 -7.47 -29.46
C LEU A 598 9.54 -8.89 -29.49
N LEU A 599 8.89 -9.30 -30.58
CA LEU A 599 8.40 -10.67 -30.75
C LEU A 599 9.57 -11.68 -30.78
N SER A 600 10.64 -11.39 -31.50
CA SER A 600 11.85 -12.23 -31.52
C SER A 600 12.52 -12.33 -30.15
N LEU A 601 12.54 -11.26 -29.35
CA LEU A 601 13.10 -11.26 -28.00
C LEU A 601 12.25 -12.09 -27.02
N LEU A 602 10.92 -12.00 -27.12
CA LEU A 602 9.99 -12.84 -26.36
C LEU A 602 10.11 -14.32 -26.74
N GLU A 603 10.24 -14.62 -28.02
CA GLU A 603 10.45 -15.99 -28.51
C GLU A 603 11.83 -16.55 -28.13
N GLU A 604 12.89 -15.73 -28.12
CA GLU A 604 14.21 -16.12 -27.62
C GLU A 604 14.12 -16.57 -26.16
N ILE A 605 13.47 -15.79 -25.30
CA ILE A 605 13.24 -16.14 -23.90
C ILE A 605 12.49 -17.48 -23.80
N ALA A 606 11.33 -17.59 -24.47
CA ALA A 606 10.47 -18.78 -24.35
C ALA A 606 11.05 -20.08 -24.94
N THR A 607 12.05 -20.00 -25.83
CA THR A 607 12.62 -21.17 -26.52
C THR A 607 14.04 -21.54 -26.09
N LYS A 608 14.84 -20.58 -25.61
CA LYS A 608 16.19 -20.85 -25.08
C LYS A 608 16.22 -21.05 -23.57
N TYR A 609 15.25 -20.48 -22.86
CA TYR A 609 15.16 -20.58 -21.41
C TYR A 609 13.89 -21.33 -21.03
N ASP A 610 14.03 -22.28 -20.12
CA ASP A 610 12.91 -23.07 -19.63
C ASP A 610 12.17 -22.33 -18.50
N VAL A 611 11.64 -21.15 -18.85
CA VAL A 611 10.80 -20.32 -18.00
C VAL A 611 9.38 -20.87 -17.95
N ASP A 612 8.76 -20.78 -16.77
CA ASP A 612 7.38 -21.23 -16.56
C ASP A 612 6.36 -20.27 -17.20
N GLY A 613 6.75 -19.00 -17.40
CA GLY A 613 5.92 -17.98 -18.02
C GLY A 613 6.69 -16.75 -18.50
N ILE A 614 5.95 -15.82 -19.10
CA ILE A 614 6.43 -14.47 -19.43
C ILE A 614 5.41 -13.46 -18.89
N GLN A 615 5.92 -12.41 -18.24
CA GLN A 615 5.13 -11.28 -17.79
C GLN A 615 5.40 -10.05 -18.65
N PHE A 616 4.35 -9.53 -19.29
CA PHE A 616 4.39 -8.28 -20.03
C PHE A 616 4.24 -7.08 -19.08
N ASP A 617 5.23 -6.20 -19.04
CA ASP A 617 5.16 -4.89 -18.38
C ASP A 617 5.47 -3.77 -19.39
N TYR A 618 5.07 -2.54 -19.07
CA TYR A 618 5.09 -1.40 -19.99
C TYR A 618 4.47 -1.72 -21.36
N ILE A 619 3.50 -2.63 -21.38
CA ILE A 619 2.65 -3.00 -22.53
C ILE A 619 1.58 -1.92 -22.74
N ARG A 620 2.04 -0.72 -23.10
CA ARG A 620 1.23 0.51 -23.18
C ARG A 620 2.04 1.66 -23.81
N TYR A 621 1.35 2.73 -24.17
CA TYR A 621 1.99 4.01 -24.50
C TYR A 621 2.49 4.74 -23.22
N PRO A 622 3.36 5.77 -23.36
CA PRO A 622 3.69 6.70 -22.28
C PRO A 622 2.42 7.37 -21.72
N PHE A 623 2.48 7.90 -20.49
CA PHE A 623 1.35 8.65 -19.95
C PHE A 623 1.02 9.87 -20.83
N GLN A 624 -0.26 10.06 -21.09
CA GLN A 624 -0.81 11.18 -21.84
C GLN A 624 -1.44 12.18 -20.88
N ASP A 625 -1.03 13.44 -20.98
CA ASP A 625 -1.78 14.58 -20.48
C ASP A 625 -1.79 15.69 -21.56
N PRO A 626 -2.72 15.60 -22.53
CA PRO A 626 -2.79 16.55 -23.63
C PRO A 626 -3.03 18.01 -23.18
N ASN A 627 -3.67 18.22 -22.03
CA ASN A 627 -3.92 19.57 -21.49
C ASN A 627 -2.61 20.23 -21.05
N ASN A 628 -1.67 19.44 -20.53
CA ASN A 628 -0.32 19.88 -20.18
C ASN A 628 0.71 19.66 -21.30
N ASN A 629 0.26 19.53 -22.55
CA ASN A 629 1.09 19.26 -23.75
C ASN A 629 1.90 17.95 -23.70
N GLN A 630 1.53 16.98 -22.87
CA GLN A 630 2.19 15.68 -22.75
C GLN A 630 1.47 14.65 -23.65
N SER A 631 1.53 14.83 -24.98
CA SER A 631 0.93 13.89 -25.93
C SER A 631 2.00 13.17 -26.76
N HIS A 632 1.93 11.83 -26.81
CA HIS A 632 2.95 10.97 -27.41
C HIS A 632 2.37 9.97 -28.41
N GLY A 633 3.24 9.40 -29.24
CA GLY A 633 2.90 8.44 -30.28
C GLY A 633 3.10 8.98 -31.69
N TYR A 634 3.81 10.10 -31.84
CA TYR A 634 3.97 10.80 -33.11
C TYR A 634 5.21 10.36 -33.91
N SER A 635 5.50 9.06 -33.91
CA SER A 635 6.57 8.45 -34.73
C SER A 635 6.25 8.61 -36.23
N GLN A 636 7.24 8.43 -37.11
CA GLN A 636 6.97 8.43 -38.55
C GLN A 636 5.97 7.33 -38.96
N ALA A 637 6.14 6.11 -38.44
CA ALA A 637 5.26 4.98 -38.74
C ALA A 637 3.80 5.24 -38.31
N ALA A 638 3.59 5.68 -37.07
CA ALA A 638 2.26 5.97 -36.54
C ALA A 638 1.58 7.14 -37.27
N ASN A 639 2.33 8.19 -37.62
CA ASN A 639 1.79 9.34 -38.37
C ASN A 639 1.35 8.92 -39.77
N THR A 640 2.16 8.13 -40.49
CA THR A 640 1.84 7.62 -41.83
C THR A 640 0.62 6.73 -41.80
N LEU A 641 0.62 5.68 -40.98
CA LEU A 641 -0.50 4.72 -40.88
C LEU A 641 -1.82 5.40 -40.48
N PHE A 642 -1.79 6.37 -39.57
CA PHE A 642 -3.00 7.11 -39.21
C PHE A 642 -3.47 8.06 -40.30
N LYS A 643 -2.54 8.70 -41.04
CA LYS A 643 -2.88 9.55 -42.18
C LYS A 643 -3.49 8.76 -43.32
N GLU A 644 -3.01 7.54 -43.59
CA GLU A 644 -3.62 6.60 -44.52
C GLU A 644 -5.03 6.17 -44.07
N LEU A 645 -5.21 5.88 -42.78
CA LEU A 645 -6.49 5.47 -42.18
C LEU A 645 -7.55 6.59 -42.08
N SER A 646 -7.15 7.86 -42.11
CA SER A 646 -8.03 9.00 -41.77
C SER A 646 -8.01 10.19 -42.72
N GLY A 647 -7.02 10.27 -43.62
CA GLY A 647 -6.75 11.44 -44.46
C GLY A 647 -6.05 12.60 -43.73
N VAL A 648 -5.82 12.51 -42.42
CA VAL A 648 -5.35 13.64 -41.58
C VAL A 648 -4.05 13.28 -40.85
N ASP A 649 -3.10 14.20 -40.83
CA ASP A 649 -1.88 14.07 -40.02
C ASP A 649 -2.26 14.16 -38.52
N PRO A 650 -1.94 13.16 -37.68
CA PRO A 650 -2.34 13.19 -36.28
C PRO A 650 -1.73 14.37 -35.50
N LYS A 651 -0.64 14.99 -35.98
CA LYS A 651 -0.06 16.21 -35.37
C LYS A 651 -0.95 17.44 -35.48
N SER A 652 -1.89 17.50 -36.43
CA SER A 652 -2.87 18.59 -36.50
C SER A 652 -4.07 18.36 -35.58
N LEU A 653 -4.16 17.21 -34.89
CA LEU A 653 -5.24 16.91 -33.97
C LEU A 653 -5.01 17.52 -32.59
N SER A 654 -6.09 18.00 -31.98
CA SER A 654 -6.15 18.37 -30.56
C SER A 654 -7.25 17.57 -29.86
N PRO A 655 -7.30 17.53 -28.52
CA PRO A 655 -8.35 16.84 -27.76
C PRO A 655 -9.79 17.27 -28.07
N ARG A 656 -9.98 18.43 -28.71
CA ARG A 656 -11.29 18.95 -29.13
C ARG A 656 -11.66 18.59 -30.57
N HIS A 657 -10.73 18.00 -31.33
CA HIS A 657 -10.95 17.62 -32.72
C HIS A 657 -11.76 16.32 -32.80
N SER A 658 -12.72 16.23 -33.73
CA SER A 658 -13.60 15.05 -33.88
C SER A 658 -12.84 13.73 -34.03
N LEU A 659 -11.76 13.73 -34.81
CA LEU A 659 -10.89 12.56 -35.02
C LEU A 659 -9.95 12.22 -33.84
N TRP A 660 -9.93 12.97 -32.74
CA TRP A 660 -9.05 12.68 -31.59
C TRP A 660 -9.32 11.30 -30.97
N GLN A 661 -10.59 10.92 -30.91
CA GLN A 661 -10.99 9.62 -30.40
C GLN A 661 -10.51 8.49 -31.34
N LYS A 662 -10.63 8.66 -32.66
CA LYS A 662 -10.09 7.71 -33.66
C LYS A 662 -8.56 7.57 -33.57
N TRP A 663 -7.83 8.64 -33.26
CA TRP A 663 -6.38 8.57 -32.99
C TRP A 663 -6.03 7.81 -31.71
N THR A 664 -6.88 7.92 -30.68
CA THR A 664 -6.72 7.16 -29.44
C THR A 664 -7.03 5.67 -29.65
N GLU A 665 -8.10 5.37 -30.40
CA GLU A 665 -8.47 4.00 -30.81
C GLU A 665 -7.40 3.33 -31.68
N PHE A 666 -6.82 4.05 -32.65
CA PHE A 666 -5.70 3.55 -33.45
C PHE A 666 -4.54 3.07 -32.57
N ARG A 667 -4.13 3.89 -31.58
CA ARG A 667 -3.04 3.55 -30.65
C ARG A 667 -3.40 2.38 -29.72
N ILE A 668 -4.65 2.27 -29.28
CA ILE A 668 -5.15 1.10 -28.52
C ILE A 668 -5.02 -0.17 -29.39
N GLN A 669 -5.45 -0.14 -30.65
CA GLN A 669 -5.37 -1.28 -31.56
C GLN A 669 -3.92 -1.74 -31.83
N GLN A 670 -2.93 -0.83 -31.79
CA GLN A 670 -1.52 -1.22 -31.91
C GLN A 670 -1.06 -2.08 -30.73
N VAL A 671 -1.45 -1.73 -29.50
CA VAL A 671 -1.14 -2.52 -28.30
C VAL A 671 -1.93 -3.82 -28.30
N ASP A 672 -3.24 -3.78 -28.57
CA ASP A 672 -4.12 -4.96 -28.53
C ASP A 672 -3.72 -6.02 -29.56
N SER A 673 -3.36 -5.60 -30.77
CA SER A 673 -2.84 -6.50 -31.80
C SER A 673 -1.49 -7.08 -31.42
N PHE A 674 -0.60 -6.33 -30.77
CA PHE A 674 0.69 -6.85 -30.30
C PHE A 674 0.49 -7.95 -29.25
N VAL A 675 -0.36 -7.71 -28.24
CA VAL A 675 -0.66 -8.69 -27.19
C VAL A 675 -1.26 -9.97 -27.78
N ALA A 676 -2.17 -9.85 -28.75
CA ALA A 676 -2.73 -11.00 -29.46
C ALA A 676 -1.66 -11.78 -30.25
N THR A 677 -0.84 -11.09 -31.06
CA THR A 677 0.24 -11.73 -31.84
C THR A 677 1.30 -12.38 -30.96
N ALA A 678 1.72 -11.72 -29.88
CA ALA A 678 2.69 -12.26 -28.93
C ALA A 678 2.13 -13.51 -28.24
N SER A 679 0.89 -13.47 -27.75
CA SER A 679 0.25 -14.61 -27.11
C SER A 679 0.14 -15.81 -28.05
N GLN A 680 -0.32 -15.58 -29.29
CA GLN A 680 -0.43 -16.62 -30.30
C GLN A 680 0.93 -17.27 -30.62
N ARG A 681 1.96 -16.45 -30.93
CA ARG A 681 3.29 -16.94 -31.30
C ARG A 681 4.00 -17.67 -30.16
N LEU A 682 3.87 -17.17 -28.93
CA LEU A 682 4.41 -17.84 -27.75
C LEU A 682 3.74 -19.19 -27.52
N ARG A 683 2.40 -19.27 -27.53
CA ARG A 683 1.68 -20.54 -27.32
C ARG A 683 1.84 -21.54 -28.46
N GLN A 684 2.09 -21.09 -29.69
CA GLN A 684 2.46 -21.96 -30.80
C GLN A 684 3.81 -22.68 -30.58
N LYS A 685 4.72 -22.09 -29.79
CA LYS A 685 6.03 -22.66 -29.47
C LYS A 685 6.05 -23.40 -28.13
N ARG A 686 5.32 -22.87 -27.14
CA ARG A 686 5.18 -23.39 -25.77
C ARG A 686 3.71 -23.30 -25.35
N PRO A 687 2.86 -24.31 -25.63
CA PRO A 687 1.45 -24.30 -25.28
C PRO A 687 1.20 -24.16 -23.77
N ASP A 688 2.17 -24.63 -22.98
CA ASP A 688 2.24 -24.61 -21.51
C ASP A 688 2.68 -23.27 -20.91
N LEU A 689 3.17 -22.32 -21.73
CA LEU A 689 3.71 -21.06 -21.21
C LEU A 689 2.61 -20.16 -20.63
N ILE A 690 2.79 -19.75 -19.38
CA ILE A 690 1.89 -18.81 -18.71
C ILE A 690 2.21 -17.40 -19.19
N ILE A 691 1.18 -16.66 -19.59
CA ILE A 691 1.33 -15.27 -20.02
C ILE A 691 0.63 -14.37 -19.01
N SER A 692 1.38 -13.55 -18.29
CA SER A 692 0.82 -12.56 -17.35
C SER A 692 1.08 -11.13 -17.81
N ALA A 693 0.35 -10.15 -17.26
CA ALA A 693 0.55 -8.74 -17.58
C ALA A 693 0.44 -7.84 -16.35
N ALA A 694 1.45 -6.97 -16.17
CA ALA A 694 1.44 -5.89 -15.19
C ALA A 694 0.64 -4.70 -15.72
N VAL A 695 -0.44 -4.32 -15.02
CA VAL A 695 -1.41 -3.34 -15.52
C VAL A 695 -1.77 -2.27 -14.50
N PHE A 696 -2.27 -1.12 -14.98
CA PHE A 696 -2.78 -0.07 -14.09
C PHE A 696 -4.24 -0.34 -13.67
N PRO A 697 -4.57 -0.28 -12.36
CA PRO A 697 -5.95 -0.34 -11.84
C PRO A 697 -6.68 1.01 -11.98
N ILE A 698 -6.51 1.68 -13.12
CA ILE A 698 -7.17 2.96 -13.44
C ILE A 698 -8.51 2.65 -14.14
N PRO A 699 -9.61 3.39 -13.89
CA PRO A 699 -10.89 3.20 -14.59
C PRO A 699 -10.74 3.17 -16.12
N LYS A 700 -11.47 2.25 -16.79
CA LYS A 700 -11.27 1.91 -18.22
C LYS A 700 -11.13 3.15 -19.11
N GLN A 701 -12.11 4.06 -19.09
CA GLN A 701 -12.10 5.23 -19.96
C GLN A 701 -10.89 6.14 -19.73
N GLU A 702 -10.49 6.36 -18.48
CA GLU A 702 -9.29 7.15 -18.17
C GLU A 702 -8.03 6.41 -18.65
N ARG A 703 -7.92 5.12 -18.38
CA ARG A 703 -6.76 4.29 -18.74
C ARG A 703 -6.55 4.19 -20.25
N LEU A 704 -7.63 4.02 -21.02
CA LEU A 704 -7.59 4.01 -22.48
C LEU A 704 -7.14 5.35 -23.06
N ASN A 705 -7.55 6.48 -22.47
CA ASN A 705 -7.13 7.81 -22.91
C ASN A 705 -5.70 8.19 -22.44
N LYS A 706 -5.31 7.78 -21.23
CA LYS A 706 -4.01 8.14 -20.62
C LYS A 706 -2.85 7.23 -20.99
N ILE A 707 -3.06 5.95 -21.26
CA ILE A 707 -1.96 5.00 -21.56
C ILE A 707 -2.29 3.95 -22.63
N GLN A 708 -3.51 3.94 -23.18
CA GLN A 708 -3.93 3.00 -24.23
C GLN A 708 -3.81 1.51 -23.81
N GLN A 709 -4.03 1.22 -22.52
CA GLN A 709 -3.93 -0.13 -21.95
C GLN A 709 -5.31 -0.79 -21.80
N ASN A 710 -5.72 -1.62 -22.76
CA ASN A 710 -7.06 -2.22 -22.86
C ASN A 710 -7.12 -3.67 -22.34
N TRP A 711 -6.72 -3.89 -21.09
CA TRP A 711 -6.58 -5.25 -20.54
C TRP A 711 -7.89 -6.05 -20.49
N GLU A 712 -9.08 -5.41 -20.50
CA GLU A 712 -10.35 -6.15 -20.61
C GLU A 712 -10.41 -6.92 -21.92
N GLU A 713 -9.90 -6.34 -23.01
CA GLU A 713 -9.91 -7.00 -24.33
C GLU A 713 -8.93 -8.18 -24.37
N TRP A 714 -7.78 -8.06 -23.71
CA TRP A 714 -6.78 -9.12 -23.64
C TRP A 714 -7.29 -10.30 -22.81
N ALA A 715 -7.95 -10.02 -21.69
CA ALA A 715 -8.62 -11.01 -20.85
C ALA A 715 -9.82 -11.64 -21.58
N ASN A 716 -10.64 -10.85 -22.26
CA ASN A 716 -11.81 -11.31 -23.01
C ASN A 716 -11.48 -12.25 -24.18
N ARG A 717 -10.30 -12.08 -24.79
CA ARG A 717 -9.75 -12.94 -25.85
C ARG A 717 -8.94 -14.13 -25.31
N GLY A 718 -8.67 -14.19 -24.01
CA GLY A 718 -7.80 -15.20 -23.41
C GLY A 718 -6.33 -15.08 -23.82
N ASN A 719 -5.89 -13.88 -24.24
CA ASN A 719 -4.50 -13.63 -24.63
C ASN A 719 -3.55 -13.73 -23.42
N ILE A 720 -4.04 -13.39 -22.23
CA ILE A 720 -3.31 -13.50 -20.96
C ILE A 720 -4.01 -14.48 -20.04
N ASP A 721 -3.24 -15.13 -19.16
CA ASP A 721 -3.70 -16.06 -18.15
C ASP A 721 -3.92 -15.38 -16.80
N ILE A 722 -3.05 -14.44 -16.45
CA ILE A 722 -3.05 -13.74 -15.17
C ILE A 722 -2.94 -12.23 -15.40
N MET A 723 -3.93 -11.48 -14.95
CA MET A 723 -3.86 -10.03 -14.86
C MET A 723 -3.32 -9.63 -13.48
N VAL A 724 -2.23 -8.84 -13.48
CA VAL A 724 -1.52 -8.42 -12.27
C VAL A 724 -1.62 -6.89 -12.12
N PRO A 725 -2.71 -6.36 -11.54
CA PRO A 725 -2.89 -4.92 -11.41
C PRO A 725 -1.99 -4.35 -10.30
N MET A 726 -1.30 -3.25 -10.59
CA MET A 726 -0.42 -2.52 -9.66
C MET A 726 -1.23 -1.71 -8.64
N THR A 727 -1.91 -2.39 -7.73
CA THR A 727 -2.80 -1.84 -6.70
C THR A 727 -2.03 -1.31 -5.48
N TYR A 728 -1.03 -0.47 -5.75
CA TYR A 728 -0.05 -0.01 -4.78
C TYR A 728 -0.62 1.04 -3.81
N ALA A 729 -1.37 0.57 -2.81
CA ALA A 729 -2.00 1.38 -1.77
C ALA A 729 -1.18 1.45 -0.47
N GLU A 730 -1.30 2.56 0.25
CA GLU A 730 -0.58 2.83 1.52
C GLU A 730 -1.32 2.30 2.77
N ASN A 731 -2.59 1.89 2.61
CA ASN A 731 -3.44 1.29 3.63
C ASN A 731 -4.37 0.24 2.99
N THR A 732 -5.07 -0.54 3.82
CA THR A 732 -5.88 -1.69 3.34
C THR A 732 -7.17 -1.24 2.67
N GLU A 733 -7.76 -0.14 3.14
CA GLU A 733 -9.03 0.42 2.68
C GLU A 733 -8.87 0.95 1.25
N LYS A 734 -7.73 1.58 0.94
CA LYS A 734 -7.40 2.00 -0.41
C LYS A 734 -7.00 0.84 -1.33
N LEU A 735 -6.46 -0.25 -0.78
CA LEU A 735 -6.28 -1.48 -1.57
C LEU A 735 -7.65 -2.02 -2.00
N GLU A 736 -8.59 -2.13 -1.06
CA GLU A 736 -9.97 -2.60 -1.29
C GLU A 736 -10.69 -1.76 -2.35
N GLU A 737 -10.67 -0.43 -2.23
CA GLU A 737 -11.25 0.51 -3.21
C GLU A 737 -10.67 0.32 -4.63
N MET A 738 -9.38 -0.03 -4.74
CA MET A 738 -8.70 -0.24 -6.02
C MET A 738 -8.90 -1.65 -6.60
N THR A 739 -9.24 -2.64 -5.77
CA THR A 739 -9.38 -4.04 -6.19
C THR A 739 -10.83 -4.48 -6.42
N GLU A 740 -11.78 -3.98 -5.62
CA GLU A 740 -13.20 -4.36 -5.70
C GLU A 740 -13.79 -4.25 -7.13
N PRO A 741 -13.56 -3.17 -7.90
CA PRO A 741 -14.10 -3.05 -9.25
C PRO A 741 -13.59 -4.13 -10.23
N LEU A 742 -12.47 -4.79 -9.91
CA LEU A 742 -11.84 -5.83 -10.73
C LEU A 742 -12.41 -7.24 -10.48
N TYR A 743 -13.24 -7.40 -9.44
CA TYR A 743 -13.83 -8.70 -9.09
C TYR A 743 -14.91 -9.16 -10.07
N ASN A 744 -15.53 -8.23 -10.80
CA ASN A 744 -16.60 -8.50 -11.76
C ASN A 744 -16.17 -9.55 -12.82
N PRO A 745 -16.82 -10.74 -12.88
CA PRO A 745 -16.45 -11.80 -13.80
C PRO A 745 -16.62 -11.40 -15.27
N ALA A 746 -17.53 -10.47 -15.60
CA ALA A 746 -17.73 -9.99 -16.96
C ALA A 746 -16.54 -9.17 -17.51
N LEU A 747 -15.65 -8.66 -16.65
CA LEU A 747 -14.45 -7.92 -17.07
C LEU A 747 -13.27 -8.82 -17.44
N LEU A 748 -13.19 -10.01 -16.82
CA LEU A 748 -11.99 -10.86 -16.85
C LEU A 748 -12.24 -12.28 -17.39
N LYS A 749 -13.50 -12.73 -17.50
CA LYS A 749 -13.91 -14.07 -17.94
C LYS A 749 -13.08 -15.19 -17.28
N SER A 750 -12.21 -15.82 -18.07
CA SER A 750 -11.33 -16.94 -17.70
C SER A 750 -9.87 -16.51 -17.46
N THR A 751 -9.66 -15.25 -17.07
CA THR A 751 -8.36 -14.68 -16.65
C THR A 751 -8.30 -14.59 -15.12
N LEU A 752 -7.20 -15.04 -14.53
CA LEU A 752 -6.96 -14.95 -13.09
C LEU A 752 -6.59 -13.51 -12.69
N LEU A 753 -6.98 -13.12 -11.48
CA LEU A 753 -6.72 -11.80 -10.91
C LEU A 753 -5.71 -11.91 -9.78
N LEU A 754 -4.61 -11.16 -9.86
CA LEU A 754 -3.50 -11.22 -8.90
C LEU A 754 -3.07 -9.81 -8.46
N PRO A 755 -3.75 -9.17 -7.49
CA PRO A 755 -3.47 -7.78 -7.14
C PRO A 755 -2.08 -7.59 -6.52
N GLY A 756 -1.44 -6.48 -6.90
CA GLY A 756 -0.09 -6.12 -6.50
C GLY A 756 -0.06 -5.24 -5.25
N ILE A 757 0.71 -5.64 -4.23
CA ILE A 757 1.02 -4.90 -3.01
C ILE A 757 2.44 -4.33 -3.14
N ARG A 758 2.63 -3.03 -2.85
CA ARG A 758 3.97 -2.42 -2.84
C ARG A 758 4.51 -2.33 -1.42
N LEU A 759 5.57 -3.06 -1.14
CA LEU A 759 6.27 -3.12 0.15
C LEU A 759 7.08 -1.85 0.45
N LEU A 760 7.57 -1.13 -0.57
CA LEU A 760 8.32 0.12 -0.37
C LEU A 760 7.50 1.16 0.41
N ASN A 761 7.98 1.52 1.60
CA ASN A 761 7.36 2.44 2.56
C ASN A 761 6.01 1.95 3.15
N LEU A 762 5.68 0.66 3.03
CA LEU A 762 4.50 0.06 3.64
C LEU A 762 4.87 -0.58 5.00
N PRO A 763 4.15 -0.30 6.10
CA PRO A 763 4.41 -0.97 7.38
C PRO A 763 4.08 -2.46 7.31
N ASP A 764 4.92 -3.31 7.90
CA ASP A 764 4.81 -4.77 7.78
C ASP A 764 3.41 -5.33 8.16
N VAL A 765 2.85 -4.84 9.27
CA VAL A 765 1.50 -5.22 9.72
C VAL A 765 0.37 -4.80 8.76
N VAL A 766 0.59 -3.73 7.98
CA VAL A 766 -0.34 -3.30 6.92
C VAL A 766 -0.16 -4.18 5.68
N ALA A 767 1.06 -4.63 5.36
CA ALA A 767 1.29 -5.60 4.30
C ALA A 767 0.58 -6.94 4.60
N ILE A 768 0.63 -7.42 5.85
CA ILE A 768 -0.13 -8.61 6.31
C ILE A 768 -1.64 -8.39 6.14
N ASP A 769 -2.18 -7.27 6.63
CA ASP A 769 -3.63 -6.99 6.55
C ASP A 769 -4.12 -6.84 5.09
N GLN A 770 -3.30 -6.22 4.23
CA GLN A 770 -3.52 -6.18 2.79
C GLN A 770 -3.51 -7.59 2.15
N MET A 771 -2.58 -8.46 2.51
CA MET A 771 -2.57 -9.86 2.04
C MET A 771 -3.80 -10.63 2.52
N GLN A 772 -4.25 -10.41 3.76
CA GLN A 772 -5.45 -11.05 4.30
C GLN A 772 -6.72 -10.55 3.61
N LEU A 773 -6.81 -9.25 3.28
CA LEU A 773 -7.89 -8.71 2.45
C LEU A 773 -7.98 -9.45 1.10
N LEU A 774 -6.86 -9.68 0.43
CA LEU A 774 -6.84 -10.36 -0.87
C LEU A 774 -7.21 -11.85 -0.78
N ARG A 775 -6.86 -12.54 0.31
CA ARG A 775 -7.32 -13.90 0.67
C ARG A 775 -8.81 -13.98 0.99
N ASN A 776 -9.36 -12.88 1.50
CA ASN A 776 -10.78 -12.71 1.79
C ASN A 776 -11.60 -12.27 0.55
N SER A 777 -10.92 -12.02 -0.58
CA SER A 777 -11.47 -11.50 -1.84
C SER A 777 -11.47 -12.56 -2.95
N PRO A 778 -12.26 -12.41 -4.04
CA PRO A 778 -12.36 -13.39 -5.12
C PRO A 778 -11.15 -13.35 -6.10
N THR A 779 -9.94 -13.49 -5.55
CA THR A 779 -8.65 -13.40 -6.27
C THR A 779 -7.97 -14.76 -6.43
N GLY A 780 -6.97 -14.84 -7.31
CA GLY A 780 -6.08 -16.00 -7.42
C GLY A 780 -5.00 -16.06 -6.33
N GLY A 781 -4.85 -15.00 -5.53
CA GLY A 781 -3.74 -14.75 -4.63
C GLY A 781 -3.26 -13.29 -4.76
N TYR A 782 -1.98 -13.04 -4.55
CA TYR A 782 -1.39 -11.70 -4.58
C TYR A 782 0.04 -11.67 -5.15
N ALA A 783 0.52 -10.47 -5.50
CA ALA A 783 1.89 -10.23 -5.93
C ALA A 783 2.55 -9.14 -5.07
N LEU A 784 3.79 -9.35 -4.61
CA LEU A 784 4.53 -8.40 -3.78
C LEU A 784 5.60 -7.65 -4.61
N PHE A 785 5.63 -6.32 -4.51
CA PHE A 785 6.60 -5.44 -5.18
C PHE A 785 7.45 -4.67 -4.16
N ALA A 786 8.75 -4.88 -4.02
CA ALA A 786 9.60 -5.86 -4.72
C ALA A 786 10.55 -6.55 -3.72
N ALA A 787 11.33 -7.51 -4.22
CA ALA A 787 12.27 -8.31 -3.43
C ALA A 787 13.27 -7.45 -2.62
N GLU A 788 13.69 -6.29 -3.13
CA GLU A 788 14.53 -5.32 -2.39
C GLU A 788 13.91 -4.83 -1.07
N ASN A 789 12.59 -4.97 -0.88
CA ASN A 789 11.87 -4.53 0.32
C ASN A 789 11.36 -5.71 1.18
N LEU A 790 11.63 -6.97 0.81
CA LEU A 790 11.36 -8.12 1.67
C LEU A 790 12.36 -8.11 2.84
N ASN A 791 11.95 -7.51 3.95
CA ASN A 791 12.76 -7.41 5.18
C ASN A 791 12.65 -8.69 6.04
N ASN A 792 13.50 -8.81 7.06
CA ASN A 792 13.55 -10.02 7.92
C ASN A 792 12.29 -10.22 8.76
N ASN A 793 11.56 -9.17 9.11
CA ASN A 793 10.33 -9.27 9.88
C ASN A 793 9.19 -9.82 9.00
N LEU A 794 9.00 -9.25 7.80
CA LEU A 794 8.11 -9.81 6.77
C LEU A 794 8.48 -11.26 6.44
N GLU A 795 9.77 -11.57 6.23
CA GLU A 795 10.21 -12.95 6.00
C GLU A 795 9.79 -13.87 7.16
N SER A 796 10.02 -13.46 8.42
CA SER A 796 9.67 -14.25 9.61
C SER A 796 8.15 -14.42 9.81
N GLN A 797 7.36 -13.38 9.52
CA GLN A 797 5.90 -13.40 9.59
C GLN A 797 5.28 -14.21 8.43
N PHE A 798 5.97 -14.30 7.29
CA PHE A 798 5.58 -15.13 6.15
C PHE A 798 6.16 -16.56 6.21
N ARG A 799 6.83 -16.97 7.30
CA ARG A 799 7.37 -18.34 7.43
C ARG A 799 6.24 -19.36 7.49
N SER A 800 5.95 -19.94 6.33
CA SER A 800 5.10 -21.12 6.23
C SER A 800 5.84 -22.35 6.78
N SER A 801 5.16 -23.15 7.61
CA SER A 801 5.66 -24.49 7.94
C SER A 801 5.84 -25.31 6.66
N PRO A 802 6.99 -25.99 6.46
CA PRO A 802 7.19 -26.81 5.28
C PRO A 802 6.30 -28.06 5.31
N LYS A 803 5.99 -28.59 4.11
CA LYS A 803 5.34 -29.90 3.81
C LYS A 803 3.82 -29.94 3.60
N GLN A 804 3.34 -29.24 2.56
CA GLN A 804 2.69 -29.92 1.43
C GLN A 804 2.72 -29.01 0.20
N GLN A 805 3.10 -29.53 -0.96
CA GLN A 805 3.02 -28.79 -2.21
C GLN A 805 1.54 -28.67 -2.59
N GLN A 806 1.05 -27.43 -2.71
CA GLN A 806 -0.34 -27.14 -3.04
C GLN A 806 -0.50 -26.92 -4.54
N PRO A 807 -1.67 -27.26 -5.12
CA PRO A 807 -1.91 -27.07 -6.54
C PRO A 807 -1.81 -25.59 -6.90
N LEU A 808 -1.01 -25.26 -7.90
CA LEU A 808 -0.87 -23.87 -8.36
C LEU A 808 -2.12 -23.47 -9.16
N PRO A 809 -2.86 -22.40 -8.80
CA PRO A 809 -4.14 -22.07 -9.44
C PRO A 809 -4.12 -21.90 -10.97
N HIS A 810 -2.99 -21.52 -11.55
CA HIS A 810 -2.80 -21.38 -13.00
C HIS A 810 -2.24 -22.65 -13.69
N ARG A 811 -1.87 -23.69 -12.95
CA ARG A 811 -1.47 -25.01 -13.49
C ARG A 811 -2.56 -26.06 -13.30
N GLU A 812 -3.12 -26.09 -12.09
CA GLU A 812 -4.02 -27.13 -11.61
C GLU A 812 -5.35 -26.50 -11.13
N PRO A 813 -6.07 -25.74 -11.97
CA PRO A 813 -7.20 -24.92 -11.55
C PRO A 813 -8.33 -25.71 -10.88
N PHE A 814 -8.56 -26.95 -11.31
CA PHE A 814 -9.59 -27.82 -10.73
C PHE A 814 -9.19 -28.36 -9.34
N ALA A 815 -7.94 -28.81 -9.18
CA ALA A 815 -7.41 -29.21 -7.86
C ALA A 815 -7.30 -28.02 -6.90
N ALA A 816 -6.95 -26.83 -7.40
CA ALA A 816 -6.98 -25.58 -6.63
C ALA A 816 -8.40 -25.19 -6.21
N ALA A 817 -9.41 -25.40 -7.06
CA ALA A 817 -10.81 -25.16 -6.72
C ALA A 817 -11.30 -26.14 -5.63
N ALA A 818 -11.03 -27.44 -5.80
CA ALA A 818 -11.32 -28.46 -4.79
C ALA A 818 -10.65 -28.14 -3.44
N SER A 819 -9.33 -27.89 -3.45
CA SER A 819 -8.56 -27.54 -2.24
C SER A 819 -9.08 -26.28 -1.52
N ARG A 820 -9.48 -25.24 -2.27
CA ARG A 820 -10.09 -24.03 -1.69
C ARG A 820 -11.48 -24.29 -1.11
N TYR A 821 -12.28 -25.16 -1.74
CA TYR A 821 -13.60 -25.53 -1.23
C TYR A 821 -13.49 -26.38 0.04
N GLN A 822 -12.58 -27.36 0.06
CA GLN A 822 -12.28 -28.16 1.26
C GLN A 822 -11.83 -27.26 2.43
N ALA A 823 -10.98 -26.25 2.19
CA ALA A 823 -10.61 -25.29 3.25
C ALA A 823 -11.82 -24.53 3.81
N LEU A 824 -12.75 -24.11 2.95
CA LEU A 824 -14.01 -23.46 3.34
C LEU A 824 -14.95 -24.39 4.11
N GLN A 825 -15.05 -25.67 3.69
CA GLN A 825 -15.81 -26.70 4.37
C GLN A 825 -15.27 -26.96 5.80
N GLN A 826 -13.94 -26.97 5.97
CA GLN A 826 -13.31 -27.14 7.28
C GLN A 826 -13.59 -25.95 8.23
N GLU A 827 -13.68 -24.71 7.73
CA GLU A 827 -14.14 -23.55 8.52
C GLU A 827 -15.57 -23.75 9.02
N TRP A 828 -16.47 -24.20 8.16
CA TRP A 828 -17.86 -24.47 8.53
C TRP A 828 -18.01 -25.60 9.54
N ILE A 829 -17.31 -26.73 9.33
CA ILE A 829 -17.27 -27.86 10.27
C ILE A 829 -16.73 -27.40 11.64
N PHE A 830 -15.67 -26.61 11.67
CA PHE A 830 -15.14 -26.06 12.92
C PHE A 830 -16.17 -25.19 13.65
N LEU A 831 -16.89 -24.30 12.94
CA LEU A 831 -17.92 -23.47 13.56
C LEU A 831 -19.13 -24.30 14.04
N LEU A 832 -19.54 -25.34 13.31
CA LEU A 832 -20.59 -26.27 13.73
C LEU A 832 -20.23 -26.98 15.04
N LEU A 833 -19.04 -27.60 15.11
CA LEU A 833 -18.60 -28.35 16.29
C LEU A 833 -18.42 -27.45 17.53
N ASN A 834 -18.16 -26.16 17.34
CA ASN A 834 -18.08 -25.17 18.41
C ASN A 834 -19.40 -24.41 18.68
N ASN A 835 -20.52 -24.77 18.02
CA ASN A 835 -21.82 -24.07 18.11
C ASN A 835 -21.76 -22.56 17.79
N ASN A 836 -20.88 -22.16 16.87
CA ASN A 836 -20.61 -20.77 16.46
C ASN A 836 -21.14 -20.45 15.04
N LEU A 837 -22.09 -21.23 14.51
CA LEU A 837 -22.77 -21.00 13.24
C LEU A 837 -24.28 -20.77 13.49
N ALA A 838 -24.75 -19.54 13.33
CA ALA A 838 -26.13 -19.12 13.56
C ALA A 838 -27.03 -19.57 12.39
N MET A 839 -27.58 -20.78 12.51
CA MET A 839 -28.44 -21.40 11.50
C MET A 839 -29.51 -22.28 12.19
N SER A 840 -30.72 -22.38 11.62
CA SER A 840 -31.77 -23.25 12.18
C SER A 840 -31.53 -24.71 11.83
N LYS A 841 -31.97 -25.66 12.69
CA LYS A 841 -31.73 -27.10 12.48
C LYS A 841 -32.26 -27.64 11.16
N SER A 842 -33.38 -27.11 10.66
CA SER A 842 -33.94 -27.53 9.36
C SER A 842 -33.06 -27.09 8.19
N VAL A 843 -32.65 -25.82 8.18
CA VAL A 843 -31.77 -25.24 7.16
C VAL A 843 -30.38 -25.90 7.21
N MET A 844 -29.87 -26.16 8.42
CA MET A 844 -28.56 -26.76 8.63
C MET A 844 -28.42 -28.16 8.01
N ARG A 845 -29.47 -28.98 8.03
CA ARG A 845 -29.46 -30.32 7.41
C ARG A 845 -29.51 -30.26 5.88
N GLU A 846 -30.29 -29.33 5.32
CA GLU A 846 -30.38 -29.12 3.87
C GLU A 846 -29.05 -28.59 3.32
N TRP A 847 -28.52 -27.52 3.92
CA TRP A 847 -27.24 -26.92 3.55
C TRP A 847 -26.08 -27.90 3.69
N SER A 848 -25.99 -28.72 4.75
CA SER A 848 -24.88 -29.67 4.93
C SER A 848 -24.80 -30.73 3.83
N GLN A 849 -25.95 -31.16 3.30
CA GLN A 849 -26.02 -32.10 2.18
C GLN A 849 -25.50 -31.46 0.88
N GLU A 850 -25.90 -30.22 0.59
CA GLU A 850 -25.42 -29.49 -0.59
C GLU A 850 -23.93 -29.10 -0.47
N VAL A 851 -23.41 -28.90 0.75
CA VAL A 851 -21.95 -28.73 0.98
C VAL A 851 -21.19 -30.01 0.60
N ASP A 852 -21.57 -31.14 1.17
CA ASP A 852 -20.88 -32.41 0.95
C ASP A 852 -20.96 -32.87 -0.52
N LYS A 853 -22.11 -32.63 -1.17
CA LYS A 853 -22.33 -32.86 -2.61
C LYS A 853 -21.45 -31.99 -3.51
N LEU A 854 -21.27 -30.71 -3.18
CA LEU A 854 -20.39 -29.82 -3.95
C LEU A 854 -18.91 -30.22 -3.78
N ALA A 855 -18.48 -30.64 -2.57
CA ALA A 855 -17.14 -31.19 -2.35
C ALA A 855 -16.86 -32.39 -3.26
N VAL A 856 -17.73 -33.41 -3.23
CA VAL A 856 -17.62 -34.61 -4.08
C VAL A 856 -17.58 -34.27 -5.57
N THR A 857 -18.36 -33.28 -6.01
CA THR A 857 -18.41 -32.88 -7.43
C THR A 857 -17.12 -32.17 -7.86
N LEU A 858 -16.55 -31.31 -7.01
CA LEU A 858 -15.26 -30.64 -7.27
C LEU A 858 -14.08 -31.62 -7.22
N ASP A 859 -14.07 -32.55 -6.25
CA ASP A 859 -13.05 -33.59 -6.13
C ASP A 859 -13.07 -34.54 -7.35
N LYS A 860 -14.27 -34.92 -7.84
CA LYS A 860 -14.39 -35.70 -9.08
C LYS A 860 -13.83 -34.95 -10.29
N LEU A 861 -14.11 -33.65 -10.43
CA LEU A 861 -13.54 -32.84 -11.52
C LEU A 861 -12.01 -32.68 -11.40
N ALA A 862 -11.48 -32.57 -10.18
CA ALA A 862 -10.05 -32.47 -9.94
C ALA A 862 -9.32 -33.78 -10.29
N ALA A 863 -9.91 -34.94 -9.98
CA ALA A 863 -9.37 -36.25 -10.31
C ALA A 863 -9.53 -36.61 -11.81
N GLU A 864 -10.68 -36.27 -12.40
CA GLU A 864 -11.04 -36.60 -13.79
C GLU A 864 -11.50 -35.35 -14.58
N PRO A 865 -10.56 -34.53 -15.09
CA PRO A 865 -10.90 -33.35 -15.90
C PRO A 865 -11.62 -33.70 -17.21
N SER A 866 -12.94 -33.49 -17.26
CA SER A 866 -13.76 -33.72 -18.46
C SER A 866 -14.82 -32.62 -18.63
N ALA A 867 -15.35 -32.47 -19.84
CA ALA A 867 -16.44 -31.51 -20.11
C ALA A 867 -17.72 -31.85 -19.33
N GLU A 868 -17.99 -33.13 -19.09
CA GLU A 868 -19.12 -33.61 -18.29
C GLU A 868 -18.94 -33.27 -16.81
N ASN A 869 -17.80 -33.64 -16.22
CA ASN A 869 -17.50 -33.33 -14.81
C ASN A 869 -17.42 -31.81 -14.58
N LEU A 870 -16.94 -31.03 -15.55
CA LEU A 870 -16.92 -29.57 -15.49
C LEU A 870 -18.33 -28.98 -15.51
N SER A 871 -19.20 -29.50 -16.39
CA SER A 871 -20.61 -29.08 -16.45
C SER A 871 -21.31 -29.37 -15.11
N ALA A 872 -21.13 -30.57 -14.56
CA ALA A 872 -21.65 -30.95 -13.25
C ALA A 872 -21.16 -30.02 -12.13
N ALA A 873 -19.85 -29.74 -12.06
CA ALA A 873 -19.28 -28.84 -11.06
C ALA A 873 -19.77 -27.39 -11.19
N LYS A 874 -19.88 -26.87 -12.41
CA LYS A 874 -20.44 -25.52 -12.65
C LYS A 874 -21.90 -25.43 -12.24
N VAL A 875 -22.72 -26.44 -12.56
CA VAL A 875 -24.14 -26.49 -12.16
C VAL A 875 -24.28 -26.60 -10.63
N ALA A 876 -23.52 -27.47 -9.98
CA ALA A 876 -23.53 -27.63 -8.53
C ALA A 876 -23.11 -26.34 -7.81
N LEU A 877 -22.01 -25.69 -8.25
CA LEU A 877 -21.54 -24.43 -7.67
C LEU A 877 -22.54 -23.28 -7.91
N ALA A 878 -23.18 -23.21 -9.07
CA ALA A 878 -24.17 -22.19 -9.38
C ALA A 878 -25.44 -22.35 -8.53
N ALA A 879 -25.93 -23.57 -8.34
CA ALA A 879 -27.05 -23.87 -7.45
C ALA A 879 -26.69 -23.50 -5.99
N PHE A 880 -25.59 -24.04 -5.47
CA PHE A 880 -25.11 -23.77 -4.11
C PHE A 880 -24.99 -22.26 -3.82
N ARG A 881 -24.46 -21.47 -4.76
CA ARG A 881 -24.33 -20.01 -4.61
C ARG A 881 -25.65 -19.25 -4.73
N GLY A 882 -26.66 -19.81 -5.41
CA GLY A 882 -28.01 -19.25 -5.48
C GLY A 882 -28.70 -19.28 -4.12
N ASP A 883 -28.59 -20.40 -3.41
CA ASP A 883 -29.26 -20.62 -2.12
C ASP A 883 -28.43 -20.15 -0.90
N PHE A 884 -27.11 -19.98 -1.07
CA PHE A 884 -26.15 -19.61 -0.01
C PHE A 884 -26.58 -18.41 0.86
N SER A 885 -27.12 -17.35 0.25
CA SER A 885 -27.54 -16.15 0.97
C SER A 885 -28.78 -16.38 1.84
N GLY A 886 -29.68 -17.29 1.44
CA GLY A 886 -30.83 -17.71 2.22
C GLY A 886 -30.42 -18.57 3.41
N TRP A 887 -29.53 -19.54 3.20
CA TRP A 887 -29.01 -20.37 4.29
C TRP A 887 -28.22 -19.57 5.34
N MET A 888 -27.43 -18.58 4.90
CA MET A 888 -26.57 -17.77 5.77
C MET A 888 -27.23 -16.50 6.32
N GLU A 889 -28.53 -16.27 6.12
CA GLU A 889 -29.21 -15.02 6.50
C GLU A 889 -29.03 -14.66 7.99
N SER A 890 -29.13 -15.64 8.89
CA SER A 890 -28.94 -15.43 10.33
C SER A 890 -27.47 -15.18 10.70
N GLN A 891 -26.53 -15.94 10.14
CA GLN A 891 -25.09 -15.68 10.32
C GLN A 891 -24.71 -14.30 9.76
N ALA A 892 -25.32 -13.84 8.67
CA ALA A 892 -25.04 -12.53 8.07
C ALA A 892 -25.51 -11.37 8.95
N ARG A 893 -26.56 -11.56 9.78
CA ARG A 893 -26.99 -10.58 10.79
C ARG A 893 -25.96 -10.42 11.93
N GLU A 894 -25.27 -11.49 12.31
CA GLU A 894 -24.29 -11.48 13.42
C GLU A 894 -22.84 -11.21 12.94
N LYS A 895 -22.49 -11.73 11.77
CA LYS A 895 -21.14 -11.79 11.19
C LYS A 895 -21.15 -11.49 9.68
N PRO A 896 -21.58 -10.29 9.26
CA PRO A 896 -21.73 -9.94 7.84
C PRO A 896 -20.41 -10.07 7.05
N TYR A 897 -19.29 -9.65 7.64
CA TYR A 897 -17.97 -9.78 7.00
C TYR A 897 -17.59 -11.24 6.74
N GLN A 898 -17.83 -12.14 7.69
CA GLN A 898 -17.51 -13.57 7.53
C GLN A 898 -18.31 -14.21 6.38
N VAL A 899 -19.62 -13.93 6.30
CA VAL A 899 -20.46 -14.42 5.20
C VAL A 899 -20.02 -13.83 3.85
N GLN A 900 -19.59 -12.56 3.83
CA GLN A 900 -19.01 -11.95 2.62
C GLN A 900 -17.71 -12.64 2.19
N VAL A 901 -16.82 -12.99 3.12
CA VAL A 901 -15.60 -13.77 2.82
C VAL A 901 -15.94 -15.12 2.19
N TRP A 902 -16.91 -15.85 2.75
CA TRP A 902 -17.34 -17.13 2.18
C TRP A 902 -17.94 -16.98 0.78
N SER A 903 -18.79 -15.97 0.56
CA SER A 903 -19.34 -15.62 -0.76
C SER A 903 -18.23 -15.30 -1.78
N ASN A 904 -17.23 -14.49 -1.37
CA ASN A 904 -16.05 -14.15 -2.17
C ASN A 904 -15.23 -15.40 -2.53
N ARG A 905 -15.01 -16.31 -1.58
CA ARG A 905 -14.25 -17.55 -1.81
C ARG A 905 -15.00 -18.48 -2.76
N LEU A 906 -16.32 -18.63 -2.65
CA LEU A 906 -17.17 -19.36 -3.60
C LEU A 906 -17.12 -18.74 -5.01
N ALA A 907 -17.12 -17.41 -5.12
CA ALA A 907 -16.93 -16.71 -6.40
C ALA A 907 -15.52 -16.93 -6.99
N SER A 908 -14.49 -17.12 -6.16
CA SER A 908 -13.15 -17.48 -6.65
C SER A 908 -13.11 -18.86 -7.32
N LEU A 909 -13.96 -19.80 -6.89
CA LEU A 909 -14.06 -21.13 -7.49
C LEU A 909 -14.60 -21.06 -8.92
N GLU A 910 -15.63 -20.25 -9.17
CA GLU A 910 -16.17 -20.03 -10.53
C GLU A 910 -15.08 -19.52 -11.49
N ARG A 911 -14.23 -18.59 -11.02
CA ARG A 911 -13.09 -18.08 -11.80
C ARG A 911 -12.08 -19.18 -12.13
N LEU A 912 -11.80 -20.10 -11.20
CA LEU A 912 -10.93 -21.26 -11.44
C LEU A 912 -11.56 -22.27 -12.41
N LEU A 913 -12.86 -22.57 -12.29
CA LEU A 913 -13.57 -23.43 -13.23
C LEU A 913 -13.57 -22.85 -14.66
N ASN A 914 -13.78 -21.54 -14.80
CA ASN A 914 -13.73 -20.86 -16.10
C ASN A 914 -12.31 -20.77 -16.67
N TYR A 915 -11.28 -20.62 -15.83
CA TYR A 915 -9.89 -20.70 -16.26
C TYR A 915 -9.54 -22.12 -16.75
N GLY A 916 -9.87 -23.15 -15.97
CA GLY A 916 -9.63 -24.56 -16.32
C GLY A 916 -10.38 -25.04 -17.55
N GLU A 917 -11.58 -24.52 -17.81
CA GLU A 917 -12.31 -24.73 -19.07
C GLU A 917 -11.48 -24.28 -20.29
N ARG A 918 -10.86 -23.09 -20.20
CA ARG A 918 -10.03 -22.53 -21.28
C ARG A 918 -8.72 -23.30 -21.46
N VAL A 919 -8.02 -23.63 -20.37
CA VAL A 919 -6.63 -24.14 -20.46
C VAL A 919 -6.48 -25.65 -20.33
N VAL A 920 -7.46 -26.36 -19.77
CA VAL A 920 -7.46 -27.83 -19.65
C VAL A 920 -8.43 -28.43 -20.66
N ILE A 921 -9.74 -28.15 -20.53
CA ILE A 921 -10.78 -28.84 -21.33
C ILE A 921 -10.71 -28.46 -22.82
N THR A 922 -10.62 -27.16 -23.13
CA THR A 922 -10.58 -26.67 -24.53
C THR A 922 -9.26 -26.96 -25.25
N VAL A 923 -8.19 -27.29 -24.51
CA VAL A 923 -6.91 -27.73 -25.07
C VAL A 923 -6.96 -29.22 -25.38
N ASN A 924 -7.42 -30.04 -24.42
CA ASN A 924 -7.55 -31.48 -24.58
C ASN A 924 -8.56 -31.89 -25.67
N SER A 925 -9.53 -31.02 -26.03
CA SER A 925 -10.48 -31.27 -27.13
C SER A 925 -9.95 -30.87 -28.52
N LYS A 926 -8.72 -30.37 -28.62
CA LYS A 926 -8.05 -29.99 -29.89
C LYS A 926 -6.81 -30.84 -30.19
N GLN A 927 -6.40 -31.67 -29.24
CA GLN A 927 -5.41 -32.73 -29.39
C GLN A 927 -6.11 -34.04 -29.74
#